data_AF-A0A8S2AVZ5-F1
#
_entry.id   AF-A0A8S2AVZ5-F1
#
_cell.length_a   1.000
_cell.length_b   1.000
_cell.length_c   1.000
_cell.angle_alpha   90.00
_cell.angle_beta   90.00
_cell.angle_gamma   90.00
#
_symmetry.space_group_name_H-M   'P 1'
#
loop_
_entity.id
_entity.type
_entity.pdbx_description
1 polymer ?
#
loop_
_entity_poly.entity_id
_entity_poly.type
_entity_poly.pdbx_seq_one_letter_code
_entity_poly.pdbx_strand_id
1 'polypeptide(L)'
;MKVEWPELKGVSGLQAKARIESDNPRVTAFIYPQGVYLPSINCCNRVILFVPAEDCPNGPVQNRPIIEQQTNAVEAKAREIKAVEIESGDKRKELDLLRNQIKAEEMTLIELKKLVQNTQRELELKKKELRQTSSVFVKHEQQPAAAETEQFSGDPLMRYEISSVSLGHHEVSNVLRAKPDHPGRYVLNLVEGEVKDAHRKKESGLRELLVENLVVFFEELAEMKGWDQAQLQLKAIQVATIWKRLISIEAPRSSLEALAFLLFIVVYGLKSLINEEETALLVTSVSHYKQGPKLFHSLGLELKIPDYVLGLINNRHYIPAVRLVCLFKLKDFQPQTLLMKEVIDLKRSVLEKAENKDIGRLRAIVELAADYMLDIDFQRTLLPNSCFIKKTQHHMCFTAPLKHQALQPMVGLQVQGLDFRNRTSEIVKHGEGKKMAGQSRKWMILVATIWIQAFTGTNFDFSTYSSNLKSVLGISQVQLNYLAVASDLGKVFGWSSGLALLYFPLWTVLFAAAIMGFVGYGVQWLVITNVISLPYILVFLCCLLAGLSICWFNTVCFVLCIRNFPANRSLALSLTVSFNGVSAALYTLAYNAINPVSTELYLLLNALVPLFVSFAALIPILRQPPLEPLPPDGVRRDSLMFLLLNILAVLNGVYLLLFRSKTSDVTSARLLFGGSILLLILPLCLPGLVYARNWYLHNIHSSFRLEGSGFILVDVDELEMHKGMVTREASLEGYQLLNDDVVRAVNTPDQKSFIEDDDGCCCTKLITRNQLGMLGEEHPLSLLLCRSDFWLYYIAYFCGGTIGLVYSNNLGQIVQSLGQSSETTTLVTLYSSFSFFGRLLSATPDYIRAKVYFARTGWLAVALLPTTIALFLLASSGSLAALQAGTALIGLSSGFIFAAAVSITSELFGPNSVGVNHNILITNIPIGSLVYGFLAALVYESHSVAGSKTESVICMGRDCYLLTFVWWGCLSVIGLASSVVLFLRTRRAYQRFEQDRITSSMLYS
;
A
#
# COMPACT_ATOMS: atom_id res chain seq x y z
N MET A 1 -51.97 -43.65 -19.05
CA MET A 1 -51.66 -43.40 -17.63
C MET A 1 -52.80 -44.01 -16.82
N LYS A 2 -52.52 -44.96 -15.94
CA LYS A 2 -53.55 -45.59 -15.11
C LYS A 2 -53.97 -44.58 -14.05
N VAL A 3 -55.29 -44.36 -13.88
CA VAL A 3 -55.82 -43.35 -12.93
C VAL A 3 -56.12 -43.98 -11.56
N GLU A 4 -56.32 -45.30 -11.53
CA GLU A 4 -56.56 -46.08 -10.31
C GLU A 4 -55.79 -47.40 -10.33
N TRP A 5 -55.38 -47.88 -9.14
CA TRP A 5 -54.70 -49.17 -8.93
C TRP A 5 -55.53 -50.07 -8.01
N PRO A 6 -56.65 -50.63 -8.50
CA PRO A 6 -57.51 -51.50 -7.70
C PRO A 6 -56.78 -52.77 -7.22
N GLU A 7 -55.74 -53.21 -7.92
CA GLU A 7 -54.89 -54.35 -7.52
C GLU A 7 -54.01 -54.10 -6.29
N LEU A 8 -53.86 -52.85 -5.83
CA LEU A 8 -53.07 -52.50 -4.64
C LEU A 8 -53.90 -52.49 -3.35
N LYS A 9 -55.18 -52.90 -3.43
CA LYS A 9 -56.08 -52.96 -2.27
C LYS A 9 -55.68 -54.14 -1.36
N GLY A 10 -55.28 -53.84 -0.12
CA GLY A 10 -54.81 -54.84 0.85
C GLY A 10 -53.29 -55.13 0.80
N VAL A 11 -52.53 -54.36 0.02
CA VAL A 11 -51.06 -54.43 -0.06
C VAL A 11 -50.45 -53.38 0.88
N SER A 12 -49.30 -53.69 1.51
CA SER A 12 -48.64 -52.74 2.43
C SER A 12 -48.20 -51.46 1.72
N GLY A 13 -48.23 -50.32 2.44
CA GLY A 13 -47.97 -49.00 1.85
C GLY A 13 -46.64 -48.89 1.10
N LEU A 14 -45.59 -49.53 1.61
CA LEU A 14 -44.25 -49.55 1.00
C LEU A 14 -44.24 -50.32 -0.34
N GLN A 15 -44.95 -51.44 -0.43
CA GLN A 15 -45.06 -52.21 -1.66
C GLN A 15 -45.94 -51.50 -2.70
N ALA A 16 -47.03 -50.86 -2.25
CA ALA A 16 -47.88 -50.05 -3.12
C ALA A 16 -47.11 -48.86 -3.72
N LYS A 17 -46.30 -48.17 -2.91
CA LYS A 17 -45.41 -47.09 -3.37
C LYS A 17 -44.45 -47.57 -4.46
N ALA A 18 -43.72 -48.66 -4.19
CA ALA A 18 -42.74 -49.19 -5.14
C ALA A 18 -43.39 -49.57 -6.48
N ARG A 19 -44.62 -50.11 -6.45
CA ARG A 19 -45.34 -50.48 -7.67
C ARG A 19 -45.81 -49.27 -8.47
N ILE A 20 -46.35 -48.24 -7.81
CA ILE A 20 -46.82 -47.01 -8.48
C ILE A 20 -45.65 -46.27 -9.15
N GLU A 21 -44.51 -46.14 -8.45
CA GLU A 21 -43.32 -45.47 -9.00
C GLU A 21 -42.65 -46.29 -10.12
N SER A 22 -42.74 -47.63 -10.07
CA SER A 22 -42.29 -48.51 -11.15
C SER A 22 -43.20 -48.44 -12.38
N ASP A 23 -44.52 -48.42 -12.20
CA ASP A 23 -45.47 -48.39 -13.31
C ASP A 23 -45.52 -47.01 -13.99
N ASN A 24 -45.17 -45.95 -13.26
CA ASN A 24 -45.08 -44.59 -13.80
C ASN A 24 -43.93 -43.79 -13.18
N PRO A 25 -42.75 -43.76 -13.82
CA PRO A 25 -41.56 -43.12 -13.29
C PRO A 25 -41.64 -41.59 -13.22
N ARG A 26 -42.71 -40.96 -13.74
CA ARG A 26 -42.94 -39.51 -13.66
C ARG A 26 -43.72 -39.09 -12.42
N VAL A 27 -44.14 -40.06 -11.59
CA VAL A 27 -44.96 -39.82 -10.40
C VAL A 27 -44.21 -40.34 -9.17
N THR A 28 -44.27 -39.58 -8.08
CA THR A 28 -43.69 -39.98 -6.79
C THR A 28 -44.81 -40.22 -5.78
N ALA A 29 -44.79 -41.37 -5.10
CA ALA A 29 -45.82 -41.77 -4.16
C ALA A 29 -45.38 -41.54 -2.70
N PHE A 30 -46.24 -40.90 -1.91
CA PHE A 30 -45.98 -40.57 -0.50
C PHE A 30 -47.00 -41.24 0.40
N ILE A 31 -46.52 -41.87 1.49
CA ILE A 31 -47.34 -42.66 2.41
C ILE A 31 -47.58 -41.82 3.67
N TYR A 32 -48.85 -41.66 4.05
CA TYR A 32 -49.25 -40.94 5.26
C TYR A 32 -50.22 -41.79 6.10
N PRO A 33 -50.20 -41.63 7.44
CA PRO A 33 -51.18 -42.27 8.29
C PRO A 33 -52.57 -41.64 8.08
N GLN A 34 -53.60 -42.48 8.12
CA GLN A 34 -54.98 -42.07 7.94
C GLN A 34 -55.41 -41.06 9.01
N GLY A 35 -56.02 -39.93 8.59
CA GLY A 35 -56.50 -38.87 9.50
C GLY A 35 -55.62 -37.61 9.58
N VAL A 36 -54.48 -37.57 8.88
CA VAL A 36 -53.66 -36.34 8.77
C VAL A 36 -54.25 -35.41 7.72
N TYR A 37 -54.60 -34.19 8.12
CA TYR A 37 -55.08 -33.16 7.20
C TYR A 37 -53.89 -32.58 6.43
N LEU A 38 -53.85 -32.84 5.11
CA LEU A 38 -52.86 -32.26 4.21
C LEU A 38 -53.51 -31.08 3.47
N PRO A 39 -52.88 -29.89 3.43
CA PRO A 39 -53.37 -28.79 2.61
C PRO A 39 -53.40 -29.23 1.13
N SER A 40 -54.41 -28.81 0.38
CA SER A 40 -54.60 -29.22 -1.01
C SER A 40 -53.43 -28.79 -1.89
N ILE A 41 -52.61 -29.74 -2.34
CA ILE A 41 -51.47 -29.49 -3.23
C ILE A 41 -51.89 -29.85 -4.66
N ASN A 42 -52.12 -28.85 -5.51
CA ASN A 42 -52.45 -29.03 -6.93
C ASN A 42 -51.17 -29.22 -7.77
N CYS A 43 -50.48 -30.35 -7.62
CA CYS A 43 -49.33 -30.71 -8.46
C CYS A 43 -49.53 -32.08 -9.12
N CYS A 44 -49.52 -32.12 -10.46
CA CYS A 44 -49.96 -33.25 -11.29
C CYS A 44 -49.01 -34.49 -11.31
N ASN A 45 -47.98 -34.55 -10.46
CA ASN A 45 -46.94 -35.57 -10.48
C ASN A 45 -46.70 -36.26 -9.12
N ARG A 46 -47.66 -36.17 -8.19
CA ARG A 46 -47.58 -36.84 -6.89
C ARG A 46 -48.83 -37.67 -6.61
N VAL A 47 -48.64 -38.84 -6.01
CA VAL A 47 -49.73 -39.70 -5.54
C VAL A 47 -49.62 -39.86 -4.02
N ILE A 48 -50.73 -39.64 -3.31
CA ILE A 48 -50.77 -39.73 -1.85
C ILE A 48 -51.47 -41.04 -1.49
N LEU A 49 -50.80 -41.88 -0.70
CA LEU A 49 -51.29 -43.14 -0.17
C LEU A 49 -51.62 -42.97 1.31
N PHE A 50 -52.88 -43.17 1.70
CA PHE A 50 -53.27 -43.20 3.10
C PHE A 50 -53.31 -44.64 3.60
N VAL A 51 -52.55 -44.94 4.64
CA VAL A 51 -52.48 -46.27 5.27
C VAL A 51 -52.83 -46.20 6.75
N PRO A 52 -53.31 -47.30 7.37
CA PRO A 52 -53.53 -47.36 8.81
C PRO A 52 -52.25 -47.03 9.59
N ALA A 53 -52.38 -46.36 10.75
CA ALA A 53 -51.24 -45.85 11.52
C ALA A 53 -50.24 -46.94 11.97
N GLU A 54 -50.72 -48.19 12.10
CA GLU A 54 -49.92 -49.36 12.48
C GLU A 54 -49.00 -49.85 11.34
N ASP A 55 -49.35 -49.55 10.10
CA ASP A 55 -48.63 -49.97 8.88
C ASP A 55 -47.77 -48.84 8.29
N CYS A 56 -47.58 -47.76 9.07
CA CYS A 56 -46.84 -46.57 8.67
C CYS A 56 -45.40 -46.63 9.22
N PRO A 57 -44.36 -46.49 8.38
CA PRO A 57 -42.97 -46.75 8.79
C PRO A 57 -42.40 -45.83 9.87
N ASN A 58 -43.09 -44.74 10.21
CA ASN A 58 -42.63 -43.74 11.19
C ASN A 58 -43.35 -43.80 12.55
N GLY A 59 -44.26 -44.75 12.77
CA GLY A 59 -44.99 -44.94 14.04
C GLY A 59 -46.01 -43.82 14.40
N PRO A 60 -46.83 -44.01 15.46
CA PRO A 60 -47.89 -43.06 15.83
C PRO A 60 -47.35 -41.85 16.61
N VAL A 61 -47.72 -40.64 16.18
CA VAL A 61 -47.34 -39.37 16.82
C VAL A 61 -48.31 -39.06 17.97
N GLN A 62 -47.81 -38.97 19.22
CA GLN A 62 -48.58 -38.48 20.37
C GLN A 62 -48.62 -36.94 20.39
N ASN A 63 -49.81 -36.36 20.31
CA ASN A 63 -50.04 -34.93 20.52
C ASN A 63 -50.22 -34.62 22.03
N ARG A 64 -49.39 -33.74 22.60
CA ARG A 64 -49.75 -32.92 23.78
C ARG A 64 -49.89 -31.44 23.34
N PRO A 65 -50.85 -30.67 23.87
CA PRO A 65 -51.20 -29.36 23.33
C PRO A 65 -50.24 -28.24 23.75
N ILE A 66 -49.98 -27.34 22.79
CA ILE A 66 -48.89 -26.34 22.68
C ILE A 66 -49.10 -25.06 23.54
N ILE A 67 -50.07 -25.02 24.44
CA ILE A 67 -50.43 -23.74 25.10
C ILE A 67 -49.51 -23.42 26.30
N GLU A 68 -49.02 -24.42 27.03
CA GLU A 68 -48.19 -24.19 28.23
C GLU A 68 -46.72 -23.83 27.93
N GLN A 69 -46.20 -24.24 26.77
CA GLN A 69 -44.81 -23.95 26.39
C GLN A 69 -44.63 -22.52 25.88
N GLN A 70 -45.64 -21.94 25.23
CA GLN A 70 -45.57 -20.57 24.72
C GLN A 70 -45.68 -19.53 25.83
N THR A 71 -46.52 -19.76 26.85
CA THR A 71 -46.64 -18.84 27.99
C THR A 71 -45.36 -18.78 28.83
N ASN A 72 -44.74 -19.94 29.07
CA ASN A 72 -43.47 -20.03 29.80
C ASN A 72 -42.30 -19.41 29.03
N ALA A 73 -42.28 -19.52 27.69
CA ALA A 73 -41.25 -18.89 26.86
C ALA A 73 -41.37 -17.35 26.81
N VAL A 74 -42.60 -16.83 26.83
CA VAL A 74 -42.85 -15.37 26.86
C VAL A 74 -42.49 -14.80 28.23
N GLU A 75 -42.83 -15.47 29.33
CA GLU A 75 -42.40 -15.03 30.67
C GLU A 75 -40.89 -15.13 30.89
N ALA A 76 -40.22 -16.14 30.32
CA ALA A 76 -38.77 -16.25 30.37
C ALA A 76 -38.09 -15.09 29.62
N LYS A 77 -38.56 -14.77 28.40
CA LYS A 77 -38.05 -13.61 27.63
C LYS A 77 -38.34 -12.27 28.31
N ALA A 78 -39.48 -12.11 28.98
CA ALA A 78 -39.80 -10.89 29.72
C ALA A 78 -38.86 -10.68 30.92
N ARG A 79 -38.42 -11.77 31.58
CA ARG A 79 -37.41 -11.72 32.66
C ARG A 79 -36.02 -11.40 32.13
N GLU A 80 -35.63 -11.95 30.98
CA GLU A 80 -34.36 -11.59 30.31
C GLU A 80 -34.32 -10.11 29.91
N ILE A 81 -35.40 -9.57 29.34
CA ILE A 81 -35.46 -8.15 28.95
C ILE A 81 -35.35 -7.24 30.18
N LYS A 82 -36.02 -7.57 31.29
CA LYS A 82 -35.86 -6.83 32.55
C LYS A 82 -34.46 -6.93 33.14
N ALA A 83 -33.81 -8.08 33.03
CA ALA A 83 -32.42 -8.23 33.48
C ALA A 83 -31.46 -7.37 32.64
N VAL A 84 -31.66 -7.30 31.33
CA VAL A 84 -30.88 -6.45 30.41
C VAL A 84 -31.14 -4.95 30.66
N GLU A 85 -32.36 -4.55 31.01
CA GLU A 85 -32.67 -3.17 31.41
C GLU A 85 -31.95 -2.77 32.71
N ILE A 86 -31.91 -3.67 33.70
CA ILE A 86 -31.19 -3.45 34.96
C ILE A 86 -29.68 -3.38 34.70
N GLU A 87 -29.13 -4.27 33.87
CA GLU A 87 -27.71 -4.27 33.50
C GLU A 87 -27.33 -3.03 32.68
N SER A 88 -28.20 -2.55 31.79
CA SER A 88 -28.03 -1.29 31.07
C SER A 88 -28.10 -0.08 32.00
N GLY A 89 -28.91 -0.14 33.06
CA GLY A 89 -29.01 0.90 34.08
C GLY A 89 -27.75 1.00 34.93
N ASP A 90 -27.20 -0.13 35.37
CA ASP A 90 -25.96 -0.14 36.16
C ASP A 90 -24.73 0.20 35.32
N LYS A 91 -24.64 -0.28 34.06
CA LYS A 91 -23.58 0.18 33.13
C LYS A 91 -23.65 1.68 32.87
N ARG A 92 -24.84 2.28 32.84
CA ARG A 92 -24.99 3.74 32.68
C ARG A 92 -24.48 4.49 33.91
N LYS A 93 -24.74 4.00 35.12
CA LYS A 93 -24.19 4.57 36.37
C LYS A 93 -22.66 4.43 36.44
N GLU A 94 -22.12 3.29 36.01
CA GLU A 94 -20.68 3.06 35.95
C GLU A 94 -20.00 3.99 34.94
N LEU A 95 -20.65 4.25 33.81
CA LEU A 95 -20.16 5.19 32.79
C LEU A 95 -20.21 6.65 33.28
N ASP A 96 -21.21 7.01 34.09
CA ASP A 96 -21.27 8.32 34.73
C ASP A 96 -20.23 8.48 35.85
N LEU A 97 -19.93 7.40 36.60
CA LEU A 97 -18.85 7.37 37.58
C LEU A 97 -17.47 7.56 36.90
N LEU A 98 -17.21 6.81 35.83
CA LEU A 98 -16.00 6.93 35.02
C LEU A 98 -15.86 8.32 34.39
N ARG A 99 -16.96 8.90 33.88
CA ARG A 99 -16.96 10.27 33.35
C ARG A 99 -16.61 11.31 34.40
N ASN A 100 -17.06 11.12 35.65
CA ASN A 100 -16.71 12.01 36.75
C ASN A 100 -15.25 11.83 37.21
N GLN A 101 -14.72 10.60 37.19
CA GLN A 101 -13.29 10.35 37.44
C GLN A 101 -12.40 10.99 36.40
N ILE A 102 -12.75 10.87 35.11
CA ILE A 102 -12.01 11.51 34.01
C ILE A 102 -12.01 13.04 34.17
N LYS A 103 -13.14 13.65 34.54
CA LYS A 103 -13.20 15.09 34.80
C LYS A 103 -12.33 15.52 35.98
N ALA A 104 -12.20 14.68 37.02
CA ALA A 104 -11.33 14.96 38.15
C ALA A 104 -9.84 14.88 37.73
N GLU A 105 -9.47 13.87 36.94
CA GLU A 105 -8.12 13.73 36.39
C GLU A 105 -7.75 14.84 35.39
N GLU A 106 -8.69 15.32 34.58
CA GLU A 106 -8.46 16.49 33.71
C GLU A 106 -8.17 17.74 34.54
N MET A 107 -8.83 17.90 35.69
CA MET A 107 -8.64 19.05 36.57
C MET A 107 -7.28 19.03 37.26
N THR A 108 -6.83 17.86 37.71
CA THR A 108 -5.47 17.68 38.26
C THR A 108 -4.41 17.87 37.19
N LEU A 109 -4.66 17.43 35.94
CA LEU A 109 -3.75 17.64 34.82
C LEU A 109 -3.61 19.14 34.47
N ILE A 110 -4.68 19.92 34.58
CA ILE A 110 -4.66 21.38 34.39
C ILE A 110 -3.84 22.05 35.49
N GLU A 111 -3.97 21.62 36.75
CA GLU A 111 -3.13 22.10 37.85
C GLU A 111 -1.65 21.73 37.66
N LEU A 112 -1.37 20.49 37.26
CA LEU A 112 -0.01 20.02 36.99
C LEU A 112 0.65 20.83 35.86
N LYS A 113 -0.12 21.16 34.81
CA LYS A 113 0.35 21.99 33.70
C LYS A 113 0.67 23.43 34.13
N LYS A 114 -0.11 24.00 35.06
CA LYS A 114 0.20 25.29 35.68
C LYS A 114 1.47 25.21 36.53
N LEU A 115 1.64 24.13 37.30
CA LEU A 115 2.84 23.90 38.10
C LEU A 115 4.09 23.82 37.22
N VAL A 116 4.05 23.02 36.15
CA VAL A 116 5.14 22.90 35.17
C VAL A 116 5.47 24.23 34.51
N GLN A 117 4.47 25.04 34.15
CA GLN A 117 4.72 26.39 33.62
C GLN A 117 5.43 27.31 34.62
N ASN A 118 5.08 27.20 35.91
CA ASN A 118 5.75 27.96 36.96
C ASN A 118 7.20 27.49 37.17
N THR A 119 7.44 26.17 37.22
CA THR A 119 8.80 25.61 37.30
C THR A 119 9.65 26.02 36.09
N GLN A 120 9.06 26.05 34.89
CA GLN A 120 9.76 26.48 33.67
C GLN A 120 10.16 27.96 33.74
N ARG A 121 9.30 28.82 34.32
CA ARG A 121 9.63 30.24 34.54
C ARG A 121 10.72 30.41 35.59
N GLU A 122 10.68 29.66 36.69
CA GLU A 122 11.75 29.67 37.69
C GLU A 122 13.08 29.18 37.10
N LEU A 123 13.04 28.16 36.23
CA LEU A 123 14.23 27.65 35.55
C LEU A 123 14.82 28.70 34.60
N GLU A 124 14.00 29.43 33.86
CA GLU A 124 14.45 30.52 32.99
C GLU A 124 14.99 31.72 33.79
N LEU A 125 14.42 31.99 34.98
CA LEU A 125 14.98 32.96 35.94
C LEU A 125 16.34 32.52 36.46
N LYS A 126 16.47 31.28 36.94
CA LYS A 126 17.76 30.70 37.37
C LYS A 126 18.77 30.64 36.24
N LYS A 127 18.34 30.42 35.00
CA LYS A 127 19.22 30.41 33.81
C LYS A 127 19.69 31.82 33.44
N LYS A 128 18.88 32.85 33.69
CA LYS A 128 19.30 34.26 33.58
C LYS A 128 20.26 34.66 34.69
N GLU A 129 20.02 34.21 35.92
CA GLU A 129 20.96 34.37 37.04
C GLU A 129 22.29 33.68 36.72
N LEU A 130 22.28 32.43 36.25
CA LEU A 130 23.49 31.68 35.87
C LEU A 130 24.28 32.37 34.75
N ARG A 131 23.61 33.01 33.79
CA ARG A 131 24.27 33.79 32.73
C ARG A 131 24.91 35.06 33.28
N GLN A 132 24.31 35.70 34.28
CA GLN A 132 24.95 36.81 34.99
C GLN A 132 26.15 36.32 35.81
N THR A 133 26.06 35.17 36.48
CA THR A 133 27.19 34.58 37.22
C THR A 133 28.33 34.12 36.29
N SER A 134 28.03 33.58 35.10
CA SER A 134 29.03 33.22 34.09
C SER A 134 29.80 34.41 33.53
N SER A 135 29.21 35.61 33.50
CA SER A 135 29.94 36.83 33.08
C SER A 135 30.94 37.31 34.14
N VAL A 136 30.76 36.90 35.40
CA VAL A 136 31.66 37.24 36.52
C VAL A 136 32.81 36.22 36.65
N PHE A 137 32.61 34.98 36.20
CA PHE A 137 33.60 33.89 36.34
C PHE A 137 34.68 33.81 35.24
N VAL A 138 34.65 34.67 34.21
CA VAL A 138 35.74 34.75 33.21
C VAL A 138 36.96 35.55 33.73
N LYS A 139 36.95 36.01 34.99
CA LYS A 139 38.01 36.85 35.57
C LYS A 139 38.83 36.30 36.74
N HIS A 140 38.66 35.04 37.16
CA HIS A 140 39.59 34.45 38.14
C HIS A 140 40.14 33.08 37.72
N GLU A 141 41.38 33.15 37.23
CA GLU A 141 42.56 32.35 37.60
C GLU A 141 42.43 30.88 38.05
N GLN A 142 43.20 30.05 37.33
CA GLN A 142 44.27 29.19 37.85
C GLN A 142 43.98 28.21 39.01
N GLN A 143 43.95 26.92 38.64
CA GLN A 143 44.68 25.79 39.28
C GLN A 143 44.18 25.28 40.67
N PRO A 144 44.63 24.08 41.14
CA PRO A 144 43.74 22.92 41.37
C PRO A 144 43.74 22.41 42.84
N ALA A 145 42.81 21.50 43.18
CA ALA A 145 43.04 20.24 43.92
C ALA A 145 41.82 19.72 44.73
N ALA A 146 41.71 18.38 44.70
CA ALA A 146 41.38 17.43 45.79
C ALA A 146 39.94 17.28 46.34
N ALA A 147 39.40 16.07 46.06
CA ALA A 147 38.88 15.04 46.98
C ALA A 147 37.65 15.27 47.88
N GLU A 148 36.63 14.41 47.67
CA GLU A 148 35.96 13.48 48.61
C GLU A 148 34.51 13.26 48.14
N THR A 149 34.23 12.16 47.41
CA THR A 149 33.64 10.89 47.90
C THR A 149 32.25 11.03 48.51
N GLU A 150 31.23 10.70 47.71
CA GLU A 150 30.15 9.75 48.01
C GLU A 150 29.07 9.83 46.92
N GLN A 151 28.82 8.76 46.16
CA GLN A 151 27.50 8.59 45.54
C GLN A 151 27.14 7.15 45.17
N PHE A 152 26.16 6.66 45.92
CA PHE A 152 25.27 5.57 45.60
C PHE A 152 24.10 6.14 44.78
N SER A 153 23.88 5.66 43.55
CA SER A 153 22.56 5.43 42.92
C SER A 153 22.72 5.18 41.42
N GLY A 154 22.32 3.99 40.97
CA GLY A 154 22.08 3.73 39.55
C GLY A 154 20.80 4.47 39.14
N ASP A 155 20.87 5.17 38.01
CA ASP A 155 19.80 6.02 37.51
C ASP A 155 18.49 5.22 37.26
N PRO A 156 17.37 5.52 37.94
CA PRO A 156 16.08 4.85 37.73
C PRO A 156 15.54 5.01 36.31
N LEU A 157 15.93 6.08 35.61
CA LEU A 157 15.43 6.41 34.28
C LEU A 157 15.91 5.40 33.21
N MET A 158 17.16 4.93 33.32
CA MET A 158 17.74 3.96 32.37
C MET A 158 17.17 2.54 32.53
N ARG A 159 16.75 2.15 33.75
CA ARG A 159 16.12 0.84 33.99
C ARG A 159 14.73 0.75 33.33
N TYR A 160 14.05 1.89 33.22
CA TYR A 160 12.79 2.03 32.48
C TYR A 160 13.01 1.95 30.96
N GLU A 161 14.08 2.56 30.43
CA GLU A 161 14.42 2.48 28.99
C GLU A 161 14.78 1.05 28.55
N ILE A 162 15.59 0.32 29.33
CA ILE A 162 15.99 -1.07 29.02
C ILE A 162 14.81 -2.06 29.03
N SER A 163 13.74 -1.75 29.76
CA SER A 163 12.53 -2.59 29.83
C SER A 163 11.42 -2.17 28.87
N SER A 164 11.59 -1.08 28.11
CA SER A 164 10.59 -0.52 27.20
C SER A 164 11.03 -0.39 25.74
N VAL A 165 12.33 -0.52 25.44
CA VAL A 165 12.90 -0.36 24.10
C VAL A 165 13.89 -1.50 23.79
N SER A 166 13.82 -2.06 22.57
CA SER A 166 14.83 -3.01 22.07
C SER A 166 16.13 -2.28 21.76
N LEU A 167 17.22 -2.66 22.42
CA LEU A 167 18.53 -2.02 22.31
C LEU A 167 19.43 -2.76 21.32
N GLY A 168 20.04 -2.01 20.41
CA GLY A 168 21.01 -2.56 19.46
C GLY A 168 22.42 -2.64 20.05
N HIS A 169 23.28 -3.47 19.45
CA HIS A 169 24.72 -3.55 19.77
C HIS A 169 25.42 -2.17 19.84
N HIS A 170 24.98 -1.18 19.05
CA HIS A 170 25.58 0.15 19.10
C HIS A 170 25.34 0.90 20.40
N GLU A 171 24.08 0.93 20.82
CA GLU A 171 23.61 1.69 21.96
C GLU A 171 24.21 1.10 23.23
N VAL A 172 24.20 -0.24 23.32
CA VAL A 172 24.87 -1.00 24.37
C VAL A 172 26.37 -0.72 24.40
N SER A 173 27.08 -0.79 23.27
CA SER A 173 28.53 -0.50 23.21
C SER A 173 28.84 0.95 23.62
N ASN A 174 27.99 1.91 23.25
CA ASN A 174 28.13 3.32 23.64
C ASN A 174 27.89 3.50 25.15
N VAL A 175 26.84 2.87 25.71
CA VAL A 175 26.54 2.88 27.15
C VAL A 175 27.69 2.29 27.97
N LEU A 176 28.25 1.17 27.51
CA LEU A 176 29.38 0.51 28.19
C LEU A 176 30.68 1.32 28.10
N ARG A 177 30.97 1.97 26.96
CA ARG A 177 32.14 2.85 26.80
C ARG A 177 32.01 4.17 27.56
N ALA A 178 30.79 4.67 27.75
CA ALA A 178 30.52 5.88 28.54
C ALA A 178 30.68 5.67 30.06
N LYS A 179 30.92 4.43 30.52
CA LYS A 179 31.15 4.06 31.92
C LYS A 179 32.55 3.47 32.12
N PRO A 180 33.60 4.30 32.08
CA PRO A 180 35.00 3.84 32.02
C PRO A 180 35.48 3.16 33.31
N ASP A 181 34.84 3.41 34.46
CA ASP A 181 35.38 2.93 35.73
C ASP A 181 35.22 1.42 35.92
N HIS A 182 34.06 0.80 35.62
CA HIS A 182 33.86 -0.66 35.66
C HIS A 182 32.60 -1.13 34.87
N PRO A 183 32.68 -1.41 33.55
CA PRO A 183 31.51 -1.80 32.75
C PRO A 183 30.86 -3.12 33.23
N GLY A 184 31.66 -4.09 33.66
CA GLY A 184 31.16 -5.34 34.23
C GLY A 184 30.37 -5.16 35.53
N ARG A 185 30.68 -4.13 36.34
CA ARG A 185 29.94 -3.83 37.58
C ARG A 185 28.58 -3.20 37.28
N TYR A 186 28.50 -2.38 36.24
CA TYR A 186 27.27 -1.75 35.78
C TYR A 186 26.26 -2.81 35.30
N VAL A 187 26.67 -3.69 34.39
CA VAL A 187 25.83 -4.78 33.88
C VAL A 187 25.41 -5.71 35.02
N LEU A 188 26.31 -6.02 35.96
CA LEU A 188 25.97 -6.88 37.10
C LEU A 188 24.91 -6.27 38.02
N ASN A 189 24.98 -4.96 38.30
CA ASN A 189 23.98 -4.28 39.13
C ASN A 189 22.60 -4.19 38.45
N LEU A 190 22.58 -4.09 37.10
CA LEU A 190 21.35 -4.11 36.31
C LEU A 190 20.68 -5.49 36.41
N VAL A 191 21.43 -6.56 36.14
CA VAL A 191 20.95 -7.95 36.23
C VAL A 191 20.51 -8.28 37.66
N GLU A 192 21.28 -7.85 38.66
CA GLU A 192 20.93 -8.06 40.07
C GLU A 192 19.57 -7.44 40.44
N GLY A 193 19.27 -6.23 39.96
CA GLY A 193 18.01 -5.55 40.22
C GLY A 193 16.83 -6.36 39.69
N GLU A 194 16.88 -6.73 38.42
CA GLU A 194 15.78 -7.43 37.74
C GLU A 194 15.58 -8.85 38.27
N VAL A 195 16.67 -9.59 38.50
CA VAL A 195 16.61 -10.97 39.03
C VAL A 195 16.05 -10.97 40.47
N LYS A 196 16.44 -10.01 41.31
CA LYS A 196 15.89 -9.91 42.68
C LYS A 196 14.43 -9.47 42.69
N ASP A 197 14.04 -8.57 41.79
CA ASP A 197 12.66 -8.12 41.67
C ASP A 197 11.73 -9.24 41.16
N ALA A 198 12.15 -10.00 40.15
CA ALA A 198 11.42 -11.18 39.65
C ALA A 198 11.31 -12.27 40.73
N HIS A 199 12.39 -12.52 41.48
CA HIS A 199 12.38 -13.46 42.60
C HIS A 199 11.43 -13.02 43.72
N ARG A 200 11.40 -11.73 44.06
CA ARG A 200 10.48 -11.18 45.08
C ARG A 200 9.01 -11.31 44.66
N LYS A 201 8.72 -11.14 43.36
CA LYS A 201 7.39 -11.27 42.78
C LYS A 201 6.95 -12.73 42.52
N LYS A 202 7.83 -13.71 42.77
CA LYS A 202 7.62 -15.14 42.46
C LYS A 202 7.28 -15.37 40.98
N GLU A 203 7.87 -14.58 40.10
CA GLU A 203 7.73 -14.74 38.65
C GLU A 203 8.50 -15.98 38.18
N SER A 204 8.12 -16.55 37.03
CA SER A 204 8.70 -17.79 36.49
C SER A 204 9.84 -17.59 35.50
N GLY A 205 10.45 -16.41 35.47
CA GLY A 205 11.45 -15.98 34.49
C GLY A 205 11.48 -14.47 34.32
N LEU A 206 12.42 -13.95 33.54
CA LEU A 206 12.51 -12.54 33.18
C LEU A 206 11.64 -12.21 31.95
N ARG A 207 11.28 -10.93 31.78
CA ARG A 207 10.55 -10.45 30.59
C ARG A 207 11.39 -10.62 29.32
N GLU A 208 10.79 -11.08 28.23
CA GLU A 208 11.48 -11.43 26.98
C GLU A 208 12.30 -10.27 26.39
N LEU A 209 11.73 -9.08 26.27
CA LEU A 209 12.43 -7.86 25.80
C LEU A 209 13.66 -7.50 26.65
N LEU A 210 13.57 -7.72 27.96
CA LEU A 210 14.70 -7.50 28.87
C LEU A 210 15.80 -8.54 28.61
N VAL A 211 15.42 -9.79 28.39
CA VAL A 211 16.35 -10.88 28.07
C VAL A 211 17.07 -10.62 26.75
N GLU A 212 16.36 -10.16 25.71
CA GLU A 212 16.96 -9.76 24.43
C GLU A 212 18.04 -8.68 24.61
N ASN A 213 17.71 -7.63 25.36
CA ASN A 213 18.66 -6.56 25.67
C ASN A 213 19.86 -7.08 26.47
N LEU A 214 19.64 -7.95 27.46
CA LEU A 214 20.71 -8.55 28.27
C LEU A 214 21.66 -9.42 27.42
N VAL A 215 21.15 -10.16 26.43
CA VAL A 215 22.01 -10.93 25.49
C VAL A 215 22.99 -9.99 24.79
N VAL A 216 22.51 -8.85 24.28
CA VAL A 216 23.36 -7.84 23.61
C VAL A 216 24.37 -7.23 24.59
N PHE A 217 23.97 -6.93 25.84
CA PHE A 217 24.89 -6.47 26.89
C PHE A 217 26.01 -7.48 27.18
N PHE A 218 25.69 -8.77 27.26
CA PHE A 218 26.70 -9.80 27.53
C PHE A 218 27.62 -10.06 26.34
N GLU A 219 27.11 -10.00 25.10
CA GLU A 219 27.91 -10.15 23.89
C GLU A 219 28.94 -9.02 23.77
N GLU A 220 28.53 -7.75 23.94
CA GLU A 220 29.47 -6.62 23.93
C GLU A 220 30.47 -6.70 25.09
N LEU A 221 30.03 -7.11 26.29
CA LEU A 221 30.89 -7.25 27.46
C LEU A 221 31.91 -8.38 27.31
N ALA A 222 31.56 -9.47 26.62
CA ALA A 222 32.47 -10.58 26.30
C ALA A 222 33.61 -10.17 25.35
N GLU A 223 33.36 -9.21 24.46
CA GLU A 223 34.35 -8.73 23.48
C GLU A 223 35.30 -7.65 24.06
N MET A 224 34.91 -6.98 25.14
CA MET A 224 35.75 -5.98 25.81
C MET A 224 36.91 -6.61 26.60
N LYS A 225 38.15 -6.34 26.18
CA LYS A 225 39.37 -6.73 26.91
C LYS A 225 39.70 -5.74 28.03
N GLY A 226 40.01 -6.24 29.24
CA GLY A 226 40.70 -5.46 30.28
C GLY A 226 39.87 -4.96 31.47
N TRP A 227 38.70 -5.54 31.76
CA TRP A 227 37.94 -5.24 33.00
C TRP A 227 38.18 -6.32 34.08
N ASP A 228 38.19 -5.92 35.35
CA ASP A 228 38.54 -6.81 36.48
C ASP A 228 37.38 -7.74 36.84
N GLN A 229 37.46 -8.98 36.34
CA GLN A 229 36.47 -10.02 36.55
C GLN A 229 36.51 -10.57 37.99
N ALA A 230 37.69 -10.64 38.60
CA ALA A 230 37.93 -11.32 39.88
C ALA A 230 37.22 -10.64 41.06
N GLN A 231 37.18 -9.30 41.08
CA GLN A 231 36.49 -8.53 42.13
C GLN A 231 34.96 -8.73 42.11
N LEU A 232 34.37 -9.09 40.95
CA LEU A 232 32.92 -9.17 40.76
C LEU A 232 32.37 -10.59 40.87
N GLN A 233 33.23 -11.62 40.88
CA GLN A 233 32.80 -13.03 40.91
C GLN A 233 31.93 -13.38 42.12
N LEU A 234 32.31 -12.95 43.32
CA LEU A 234 31.54 -13.24 44.55
C LEU A 234 30.09 -12.72 44.45
N LYS A 235 29.92 -11.52 43.90
CA LYS A 235 28.60 -10.91 43.72
C LYS A 235 27.84 -11.56 42.57
N ALA A 236 28.52 -11.90 41.49
CA ALA A 236 27.94 -12.60 40.34
C ALA A 236 27.46 -14.02 40.70
N ILE A 237 28.16 -14.73 41.58
CA ILE A 237 27.73 -16.04 42.13
C ILE A 237 26.39 -15.92 42.85
N GLN A 238 26.19 -14.88 43.67
CA GLN A 238 24.92 -14.67 44.37
C GLN A 238 23.76 -14.43 43.39
N VAL A 239 23.98 -13.58 42.40
CA VAL A 239 22.97 -13.27 41.36
C VAL A 239 22.64 -14.52 40.54
N ALA A 240 23.65 -15.26 40.08
CA ALA A 240 23.45 -16.48 39.33
C ALA A 240 22.77 -17.59 40.13
N THR A 241 22.99 -17.68 41.45
CA THR A 241 22.31 -18.67 42.30
C THR A 241 20.80 -18.39 42.39
N ILE A 242 20.42 -17.10 42.45
CA ILE A 242 19.01 -16.70 42.44
C ILE A 242 18.41 -16.93 41.05
N TRP A 243 19.13 -16.54 40.00
CA TRP A 243 18.67 -16.71 38.61
C TRP A 243 18.54 -18.18 38.21
N LYS A 244 19.45 -19.05 38.68
CA LYS A 244 19.39 -20.52 38.52
C LYS A 244 18.08 -21.11 39.05
N ARG A 245 17.59 -20.60 40.18
CA ARG A 245 16.31 -21.04 40.78
C ARG A 245 15.08 -20.51 40.01
N LEU A 246 15.22 -19.35 39.36
CA LEU A 246 14.16 -18.74 38.54
C LEU A 246 13.94 -19.50 37.21
N ILE A 247 15.02 -19.89 36.52
CA ILE A 247 14.94 -20.51 35.18
C ILE A 247 14.47 -21.97 35.22
N SER A 248 14.75 -22.70 36.30
CA SER A 248 14.54 -24.16 36.42
C SER A 248 15.28 -24.95 35.32
N ILE A 249 16.53 -25.33 35.62
CA ILE A 249 17.46 -25.95 34.66
C ILE A 249 16.94 -27.24 34.01
N GLU A 250 16.11 -28.00 34.72
CA GLU A 250 15.56 -29.27 34.22
C GLU A 250 14.53 -29.05 33.09
N ALA A 251 13.89 -27.88 33.01
CA ALA A 251 12.91 -27.52 31.98
C ALA A 251 12.79 -25.99 31.79
N PRO A 252 13.76 -25.33 31.14
CA PRO A 252 13.71 -23.88 30.91
C PRO A 252 12.53 -23.51 30.02
N ARG A 253 11.70 -22.56 30.47
CA ARG A 253 10.51 -22.08 29.72
C ARG A 253 10.86 -21.23 28.49
N SER A 254 12.00 -20.56 28.51
CA SER A 254 12.49 -19.73 27.41
C SER A 254 13.92 -20.14 27.03
N SER A 255 14.12 -20.55 25.79
CA SER A 255 15.45 -20.84 25.25
C SER A 255 16.32 -19.58 25.17
N LEU A 256 15.72 -18.40 25.03
CA LEU A 256 16.44 -17.13 25.00
C LEU A 256 16.97 -16.75 26.39
N GLU A 257 16.19 -17.00 27.44
CA GLU A 257 16.64 -16.76 28.82
C GLU A 257 17.75 -17.74 29.23
N ALA A 258 17.67 -18.99 28.77
CA ALA A 258 18.76 -19.95 28.92
C ALA A 258 20.05 -19.47 28.21
N LEU A 259 19.93 -18.83 27.04
CA LEU A 259 21.07 -18.25 26.32
C LEU A 259 21.69 -17.08 27.10
N ALA A 260 20.86 -16.16 27.60
CA ALA A 260 21.32 -15.02 28.41
C ALA A 260 22.04 -15.48 29.70
N PHE A 261 21.52 -16.51 30.36
CA PHE A 261 22.12 -17.07 31.57
C PHE A 261 23.45 -17.78 31.30
N LEU A 262 23.56 -18.53 30.20
CA LEU A 262 24.83 -19.14 29.78
C LEU A 262 25.89 -18.08 29.42
N LEU A 263 25.49 -17.02 28.71
CA LEU A 263 26.36 -15.88 28.42
C LEU A 263 26.83 -15.19 29.70
N PHE A 264 25.95 -14.98 30.68
CA PHE A 264 26.31 -14.42 31.99
C PHE A 264 27.40 -15.25 32.69
N ILE A 265 27.27 -16.59 32.68
CA ILE A 265 28.25 -17.49 33.30
C ILE A 265 29.61 -17.42 32.63
N VAL A 266 29.63 -17.36 31.29
CA VAL A 266 30.87 -17.22 30.52
C VAL A 266 31.51 -15.85 30.77
N VAL A 267 30.72 -14.78 30.74
CA VAL A 267 31.20 -13.39 30.89
C VAL A 267 31.73 -13.08 32.28
N TYR A 268 31.21 -13.71 33.34
CA TYR A 268 31.73 -13.53 34.72
C TYR A 268 32.63 -14.68 35.21
N GLY A 269 32.89 -15.69 34.37
CA GLY A 269 33.81 -16.78 34.68
C GLY A 269 33.30 -17.73 35.77
N LEU A 270 31.99 -17.97 35.81
CA LEU A 270 31.31 -18.73 36.89
C LEU A 270 31.16 -20.23 36.58
N LYS A 271 32.13 -20.80 35.87
CA LYS A 271 32.07 -22.19 35.35
C LYS A 271 31.82 -23.24 36.44
N SER A 272 32.22 -22.99 37.70
CA SER A 272 32.05 -23.90 38.83
C SER A 272 30.63 -23.94 39.43
N LEU A 273 29.72 -23.04 39.02
CA LEU A 273 28.37 -22.93 39.59
C LEU A 273 27.36 -23.94 38.98
N ILE A 274 27.67 -24.46 37.81
CA ILE A 274 26.82 -25.40 37.07
C ILE A 274 27.58 -26.70 36.87
N ASN A 275 26.92 -27.82 37.18
CA ASN A 275 27.50 -29.14 36.98
C ASN A 275 27.53 -29.48 35.48
N GLU A 276 28.37 -30.42 35.06
CA GLU A 276 28.46 -30.76 33.63
C GLU A 276 27.13 -31.27 33.04
N GLU A 277 26.29 -31.94 33.84
CA GLU A 277 24.96 -32.41 33.43
C GLU A 277 23.97 -31.25 33.25
N GLU A 278 23.92 -30.33 34.21
CA GLU A 278 23.10 -29.11 34.14
C GLU A 278 23.52 -28.20 32.97
N THR A 279 24.83 -28.12 32.71
CA THR A 279 25.38 -27.36 31.58
C THR A 279 24.95 -28.01 30.27
N ALA A 280 24.99 -29.34 30.16
CA ALA A 280 24.54 -30.05 28.96
C ALA A 280 23.04 -29.81 28.67
N LEU A 281 22.18 -29.80 29.69
CA LEU A 281 20.74 -29.52 29.55
C LEU A 281 20.47 -28.10 29.03
N LEU A 282 21.14 -27.10 29.60
CA LEU A 282 20.99 -25.71 29.16
C LEU A 282 21.53 -25.52 27.75
N VAL A 283 22.71 -26.05 27.44
CA VAL A 283 23.32 -25.84 26.11
C VAL A 283 22.54 -26.60 25.02
N THR A 284 21.87 -27.71 25.37
CA THR A 284 20.92 -28.40 24.50
C THR A 284 19.79 -27.46 24.04
N SER A 285 19.21 -26.72 24.99
CA SER A 285 18.09 -25.79 24.75
C SER A 285 18.44 -24.56 23.89
N VAL A 286 19.73 -24.25 23.72
CA VAL A 286 20.20 -23.07 22.95
C VAL A 286 20.92 -23.43 21.65
N SER A 287 20.94 -24.70 21.28
CA SER A 287 21.73 -25.22 20.15
C SER A 287 21.27 -24.73 18.76
N HIS A 288 20.05 -24.21 18.64
CA HIS A 288 19.55 -23.57 17.41
C HIS A 288 20.09 -22.16 17.19
N TYR A 289 20.57 -21.48 18.25
CA TYR A 289 21.15 -20.15 18.15
C TYR A 289 22.57 -20.20 17.59
N LYS A 290 22.94 -19.16 16.84
CA LYS A 290 24.27 -19.00 16.22
C LYS A 290 25.41 -19.01 17.27
N GLN A 291 25.10 -18.57 18.49
CA GLN A 291 26.00 -18.48 19.64
C GLN A 291 26.25 -19.84 20.31
N GLY A 292 25.30 -20.78 20.21
CA GLY A 292 25.32 -22.07 20.89
C GLY A 292 26.66 -22.83 20.72
N PRO A 293 27.15 -23.05 19.48
CA PRO A 293 28.42 -23.74 19.23
C PRO A 293 29.65 -23.09 19.88
N LYS A 294 29.70 -21.76 20.01
CA LYS A 294 30.81 -21.05 20.67
C LYS A 294 30.78 -21.26 22.19
N LEU A 295 29.58 -21.32 22.77
CA LEU A 295 29.39 -21.55 24.21
C LEU A 295 29.83 -22.94 24.66
N PHE A 296 29.61 -23.98 23.83
CA PHE A 296 30.09 -25.34 24.12
C PHE A 296 31.62 -25.42 24.30
N HIS A 297 32.38 -24.67 23.49
CA HIS A 297 33.83 -24.58 23.59
C HIS A 297 34.26 -23.84 24.87
N SER A 298 33.68 -22.66 25.14
CA SER A 298 34.00 -21.86 26.34
C SER A 298 33.65 -22.56 27.65
N LEU A 299 32.64 -23.44 27.65
CA LEU A 299 32.22 -24.21 28.82
C LEU A 299 32.95 -25.56 28.95
N GLY A 300 33.80 -25.94 27.98
CA GLY A 300 34.62 -27.16 28.03
C GLY A 300 33.82 -28.46 27.97
N LEU A 301 32.69 -28.48 27.26
CA LEU A 301 31.82 -29.66 27.10
C LEU A 301 32.22 -30.56 25.92
N GLU A 302 33.44 -30.42 25.38
CA GLU A 302 33.88 -31.06 24.14
C GLU A 302 33.76 -32.60 24.14
N LEU A 303 33.95 -33.23 25.30
CA LEU A 303 33.92 -34.69 25.45
C LEU A 303 32.51 -35.30 25.41
N LYS A 304 31.45 -34.52 25.66
CA LYS A 304 30.03 -34.98 25.68
C LYS A 304 29.28 -34.65 24.38
N ILE A 305 29.90 -33.91 23.47
CA ILE A 305 29.31 -33.54 22.18
C ILE A 305 28.92 -34.77 21.35
N PRO A 306 29.71 -35.87 21.29
CA PRO A 306 29.32 -37.07 20.56
C PRO A 306 28.01 -37.70 21.05
N ASP A 307 27.83 -37.90 22.37
CA ASP A 307 26.62 -38.48 22.95
C ASP A 307 25.39 -37.60 22.71
N TYR A 308 25.58 -36.29 22.74
CA TYR A 308 24.53 -35.30 22.46
C TYR A 308 24.11 -35.27 20.99
N VAL A 309 25.09 -35.32 20.07
CA VAL A 309 24.82 -35.49 18.62
C VAL A 309 24.03 -36.77 18.39
N LEU A 310 24.35 -37.85 19.10
CA LEU A 310 23.62 -39.12 19.06
C LEU A 310 22.16 -38.97 19.54
N GLY A 311 21.92 -38.20 20.61
CA GLY A 311 20.58 -37.84 21.09
C GLY A 311 19.77 -37.01 20.09
N LEU A 312 20.38 -36.02 19.43
CA LEU A 312 19.74 -35.22 18.38
C LEU A 312 19.37 -36.08 17.16
N ILE A 313 20.23 -37.03 16.79
CA ILE A 313 19.98 -37.98 15.69
C ILE A 313 18.79 -38.90 16.04
N ASN A 314 18.71 -39.38 17.28
CA ASN A 314 17.60 -40.23 17.75
C ASN A 314 16.26 -39.48 17.76
N ASN A 315 16.28 -38.18 18.09
CA ASN A 315 15.11 -37.30 18.07
C ASN A 315 14.79 -36.68 16.69
N ARG A 316 15.48 -37.12 15.62
CA ARG A 316 15.33 -36.62 14.24
C ARG A 316 15.62 -35.12 14.02
N HIS A 317 16.43 -34.51 14.88
CA HIS A 317 16.90 -33.13 14.70
C HIS A 317 18.22 -33.10 13.93
N TYR A 318 18.16 -33.39 12.62
CA TYR A 318 19.35 -33.58 11.78
C TYR A 318 20.11 -32.27 11.47
N ILE A 319 19.41 -31.12 11.34
CA ILE A 319 20.03 -29.82 11.04
C ILE A 319 20.99 -29.35 12.16
N PRO A 320 20.58 -29.31 13.45
CA PRO A 320 21.48 -28.99 14.55
C PRO A 320 22.61 -30.01 14.71
N ALA A 321 22.33 -31.31 14.49
CA ALA A 321 23.33 -32.36 14.57
C ALA A 321 24.45 -32.17 13.53
N VAL A 322 24.10 -31.88 12.27
CA VAL A 322 25.09 -31.61 11.20
C VAL A 322 25.93 -30.39 11.51
N ARG A 323 25.32 -29.31 12.02
CA ARG A 323 26.04 -28.09 12.42
C ARG A 323 27.10 -28.38 13.49
N LEU A 324 26.77 -29.20 14.49
CA LEU A 324 27.71 -29.60 15.54
C LEU A 324 28.80 -30.54 15.03
N VAL A 325 28.44 -31.54 14.21
CA VAL A 325 29.42 -32.47 13.61
C VAL A 325 30.45 -31.73 12.75
N CYS A 326 29.99 -30.79 11.90
CA CYS A 326 30.87 -30.00 11.04
C CYS A 326 31.74 -29.00 11.83
N LEU A 327 31.18 -28.36 12.86
CA LEU A 327 31.89 -27.36 13.65
C LEU A 327 32.94 -27.96 14.58
N PHE A 328 32.66 -29.11 15.21
CA PHE A 328 33.59 -29.82 16.10
C PHE A 328 34.42 -30.89 15.39
N LYS A 329 34.23 -31.09 14.07
CA LYS A 329 34.95 -32.08 13.26
C LYS A 329 34.92 -33.49 13.87
N LEU A 330 33.75 -33.91 14.37
CA LEU A 330 33.57 -35.22 14.98
C LEU A 330 33.76 -36.32 13.93
N LYS A 331 34.73 -37.20 14.15
CA LYS A 331 35.10 -38.24 13.15
C LYS A 331 34.10 -39.39 13.08
N ASP A 332 33.35 -39.62 14.16
CA ASP A 332 32.43 -40.76 14.28
C ASP A 332 31.10 -40.55 13.55
N PHE A 333 30.82 -39.32 13.09
CA PHE A 333 29.59 -38.97 12.41
C PHE A 333 29.85 -38.47 11.00
N GLN A 334 29.06 -38.93 10.03
CA GLN A 334 29.14 -38.49 8.64
C GLN A 334 28.07 -37.41 8.38
N PRO A 335 28.45 -36.11 8.32
CA PRO A 335 27.48 -35.01 8.19
C PRO A 335 26.69 -35.07 6.87
N GLN A 336 27.30 -35.58 5.80
CA GLN A 336 26.65 -35.79 4.50
C GLN A 336 25.48 -36.78 4.61
N THR A 337 25.68 -37.88 5.34
CA THR A 337 24.65 -38.91 5.55
C THR A 337 23.49 -38.40 6.40
N LEU A 338 23.78 -37.57 7.41
CA LEU A 338 22.75 -36.97 8.26
C LEU A 338 21.94 -35.91 7.52
N LEU A 339 22.59 -35.08 6.70
CA LEU A 339 21.91 -34.06 5.91
C LEU A 339 21.05 -34.71 4.80
N MET A 340 21.49 -35.85 4.24
CA MET A 340 20.66 -36.66 3.33
C MET A 340 19.41 -37.24 4.00
N LYS A 341 19.49 -37.65 5.27
CA LYS A 341 18.30 -38.09 6.03
C LYS A 341 17.29 -36.96 6.20
N GLU A 342 17.74 -35.73 6.47
CA GLU A 342 16.87 -34.55 6.53
C GLU A 342 16.20 -34.24 5.18
N VAL A 343 16.94 -34.34 4.06
CA VAL A 343 16.39 -34.15 2.71
C VAL A 343 15.30 -35.18 2.39
N ILE A 344 15.47 -36.43 2.84
CA ILE A 344 14.47 -37.49 2.67
C ILE A 344 13.22 -37.21 3.53
N ASP A 345 13.38 -36.79 4.78
CA ASP A 345 12.24 -36.43 5.65
C ASP A 345 11.51 -35.18 5.14
N LEU A 346 12.23 -34.19 4.61
CA LEU A 346 11.65 -33.03 3.94
C LEU A 346 10.85 -33.44 2.70
N LYS A 347 11.36 -34.38 1.90
CA LYS A 347 10.66 -34.92 0.73
C LYS A 347 9.35 -35.62 1.13
N ARG A 348 9.35 -36.35 2.25
CA ARG A 348 8.13 -36.98 2.79
C ARG A 348 7.10 -35.94 3.24
N SER A 349 7.53 -34.92 4.00
CA SER A 349 6.69 -33.80 4.46
C SER A 349 6.01 -33.07 3.28
N VAL A 350 6.80 -32.71 2.27
CA VAL A 350 6.31 -31.99 1.08
C VAL A 350 5.33 -32.83 0.24
N LEU A 351 5.42 -34.16 0.29
CA LEU A 351 4.49 -35.06 -0.44
C LEU A 351 3.11 -35.12 0.21
N GLU A 352 3.02 -34.94 1.53
CA GLU A 352 1.76 -34.98 2.28
C GLU A 352 1.05 -33.62 2.25
N LYS A 353 1.78 -32.51 2.50
CA LYS A 353 1.28 -31.13 2.34
C LYS A 353 2.44 -30.13 2.48
N ALA A 354 2.66 -29.25 1.49
CA ALA A 354 3.75 -28.27 1.56
C ALA A 354 3.41 -27.09 2.49
N GLU A 355 4.18 -26.89 3.55
CA GLU A 355 4.02 -25.79 4.53
C GLU A 355 5.21 -24.81 4.51
N ASN A 356 5.02 -23.58 5.01
CA ASN A 356 6.10 -22.56 5.07
C ASN A 356 7.30 -23.02 5.93
N LYS A 357 7.09 -23.90 6.90
CA LYS A 357 8.15 -24.50 7.74
C LYS A 357 9.13 -25.33 6.90
N ASP A 358 8.69 -25.95 5.82
CA ASP A 358 9.53 -26.76 4.93
C ASP A 358 10.46 -25.92 4.05
N ILE A 359 10.07 -24.67 3.73
CA ILE A 359 10.93 -23.70 3.04
C ILE A 359 12.09 -23.26 3.93
N GLY A 360 11.82 -23.05 5.22
CA GLY A 360 12.85 -22.73 6.21
C GLY A 360 13.86 -23.87 6.38
N ARG A 361 13.40 -25.12 6.43
CA ARG A 361 14.25 -26.31 6.48
C ARG A 361 15.12 -26.44 5.21
N LEU A 362 14.53 -26.23 4.03
CA LEU A 362 15.28 -26.27 2.77
C LEU A 362 16.38 -25.21 2.71
N ARG A 363 16.09 -23.98 3.16
CA ARG A 363 17.08 -22.91 3.24
C ARG A 363 18.24 -23.29 4.17
N ALA A 364 17.94 -23.78 5.37
CA ALA A 364 18.94 -24.19 6.35
C ALA A 364 19.84 -25.32 5.81
N ILE A 365 19.28 -26.29 5.06
CA ILE A 365 20.05 -27.36 4.41
C ILE A 365 21.03 -26.80 3.37
N VAL A 366 20.58 -25.87 2.53
CA VAL A 366 21.41 -25.24 1.49
C VAL A 366 22.51 -24.38 2.10
N GLU A 367 22.20 -23.61 3.15
CA GLU A 367 23.19 -22.81 3.90
C GLU A 367 24.25 -23.71 4.55
N LEU A 368 23.85 -24.79 5.22
CA LEU A 368 24.79 -25.74 5.83
C LEU A 368 25.69 -26.44 4.81
N ALA A 369 25.14 -26.80 3.65
CA ALA A 369 25.92 -27.40 2.57
C ALA A 369 26.95 -26.42 1.99
N ALA A 370 26.56 -25.15 1.83
CA ALA A 370 27.43 -24.08 1.33
C ALA A 370 28.51 -23.69 2.35
N ASP A 371 28.16 -23.50 3.63
CA ASP A 371 29.07 -23.04 4.67
C ASP A 371 30.19 -24.04 4.97
N TYR A 372 29.91 -25.34 4.85
CA TYR A 372 30.86 -26.41 5.17
C TYR A 372 31.33 -27.21 3.96
N MET A 373 31.03 -26.76 2.74
CA MET A 373 31.43 -27.40 1.46
C MET A 373 31.08 -28.90 1.42
N LEU A 374 29.86 -29.25 1.85
CA LEU A 374 29.38 -30.63 1.84
C LEU A 374 28.86 -30.98 0.44
N ASP A 375 29.46 -31.99 -0.19
CA ASP A 375 29.07 -32.46 -1.51
C ASP A 375 27.77 -33.27 -1.43
N ILE A 376 26.66 -32.66 -1.87
CA ILE A 376 25.30 -33.23 -1.76
C ILE A 376 24.65 -33.12 -3.14
N ASP A 377 24.42 -34.28 -3.75
CA ASP A 377 23.83 -34.38 -5.08
C ASP A 377 22.29 -34.23 -5.00
N PHE A 378 21.81 -32.99 -5.01
CA PHE A 378 20.38 -32.66 -4.94
C PHE A 378 19.58 -33.14 -6.18
N GLN A 379 20.26 -33.45 -7.29
CA GLN A 379 19.62 -33.77 -8.58
C GLN A 379 19.10 -35.22 -8.66
N ARG A 380 19.73 -36.18 -7.97
CA ARG A 380 19.32 -37.60 -8.04
C ARG A 380 18.25 -37.99 -7.01
N THR A 381 18.18 -37.32 -5.86
CA THR A 381 17.23 -37.64 -4.78
C THR A 381 15.84 -37.01 -4.97
N LEU A 382 15.74 -35.97 -5.79
CA LEU A 382 14.50 -35.24 -6.09
C LEU A 382 14.18 -35.28 -7.60
N LEU A 383 13.66 -36.41 -8.10
CA LEU A 383 13.09 -36.56 -9.46
C LEU A 383 11.87 -35.62 -9.68
N PRO A 384 11.53 -35.22 -10.93
CA PRO A 384 11.31 -33.82 -11.31
C PRO A 384 9.85 -33.36 -11.34
N ASN A 385 8.93 -34.10 -10.70
CA ASN A 385 7.49 -33.88 -10.90
C ASN A 385 6.82 -32.99 -9.84
N SER A 386 7.58 -32.32 -8.96
CA SER A 386 7.02 -31.32 -8.05
C SER A 386 7.39 -29.90 -8.50
N CYS A 387 6.35 -29.08 -8.74
CA CYS A 387 6.40 -27.66 -9.12
C CYS A 387 7.27 -26.78 -8.17
N PHE A 388 7.60 -27.32 -7.00
CA PHE A 388 8.42 -26.70 -5.96
C PHE A 388 9.90 -26.53 -6.35
N ILE A 389 10.48 -27.46 -7.13
CA ILE A 389 11.92 -27.46 -7.48
C ILE A 389 12.23 -26.52 -8.66
N LYS A 390 11.29 -26.34 -9.60
CA LYS A 390 11.46 -25.41 -10.73
C LYS A 390 11.54 -23.95 -10.28
N LYS A 391 10.91 -23.62 -9.14
CA LYS A 391 10.97 -22.29 -8.53
C LYS A 391 12.35 -21.98 -7.92
N THR A 392 13.08 -23.01 -7.49
CA THR A 392 14.45 -22.91 -6.92
C THR A 392 15.55 -23.16 -7.94
N GLN A 393 15.36 -23.98 -8.98
CA GLN A 393 16.33 -24.13 -10.07
C GLN A 393 16.53 -22.83 -10.87
N HIS A 394 15.52 -21.97 -10.97
CA HIS A 394 15.68 -20.64 -11.57
C HIS A 394 16.58 -19.69 -10.77
N HIS A 395 16.90 -19.99 -9.51
CA HIS A 395 17.93 -19.28 -8.73
C HIS A 395 19.34 -19.87 -8.88
N MET A 396 19.51 -21.03 -9.54
CA MET A 396 20.80 -21.71 -9.70
C MET A 396 21.42 -21.61 -11.10
N CYS A 397 20.77 -20.97 -12.08
CA CYS A 397 21.39 -20.68 -13.38
C CYS A 397 22.20 -19.38 -13.35
N PHE A 398 23.35 -19.41 -12.69
CA PHE A 398 24.47 -18.52 -12.98
C PHE A 398 25.77 -19.32 -12.96
N THR A 399 26.04 -20.06 -14.04
CA THR A 399 27.39 -20.49 -14.40
C THR A 399 27.67 -20.13 -15.86
N ALA A 400 28.79 -19.46 -16.06
CA ALA A 400 29.33 -18.97 -17.33
C ALA A 400 29.62 -20.13 -18.32
N PRO A 401 29.78 -19.87 -19.63
CA PRO A 401 29.90 -20.94 -20.62
C PRO A 401 31.28 -21.60 -20.59
N LEU A 402 31.29 -22.94 -20.51
CA LEU A 402 32.46 -23.80 -20.69
C LEU A 402 32.85 -23.86 -22.18
N LYS A 403 34.06 -23.38 -22.51
CA LYS A 403 34.74 -23.67 -23.78
C LYS A 403 35.61 -24.91 -23.60
N HIS A 404 35.37 -25.91 -24.45
CA HIS A 404 36.21 -27.09 -24.65
C HIS A 404 37.57 -26.71 -25.23
N GLN A 405 38.69 -27.16 -24.65
CA GLN A 405 39.85 -27.62 -25.41
C GLN A 405 40.85 -28.48 -24.59
N ALA A 406 41.09 -29.67 -25.13
CA ALA A 406 42.32 -30.48 -25.21
C ALA A 406 43.20 -30.83 -23.99
N LEU A 407 43.50 -32.14 -23.98
CA LEU A 407 44.42 -32.99 -23.23
C LEU A 407 45.91 -32.57 -23.34
N GLN A 408 46.67 -32.56 -22.24
CA GLN A 408 47.95 -33.30 -21.98
C GLN A 408 48.84 -32.66 -20.86
N PRO A 409 49.77 -33.45 -20.25
CA PRO A 409 50.24 -33.27 -18.87
C PRO A 409 51.63 -32.63 -18.76
N MET A 410 51.90 -31.85 -17.70
CA MET A 410 53.26 -31.73 -17.14
C MET A 410 53.31 -31.01 -15.77
N VAL A 411 53.86 -31.74 -14.81
CA VAL A 411 54.83 -31.37 -13.75
C VAL A 411 55.03 -29.86 -13.43
N GLY A 412 54.77 -29.54 -12.16
CA GLY A 412 55.56 -28.62 -11.33
C GLY A 412 55.33 -27.12 -11.53
N LEU A 413 54.81 -26.43 -10.52
CA LEU A 413 55.50 -25.27 -9.92
C LEU A 413 54.85 -24.81 -8.61
N GLN A 414 55.68 -24.13 -7.83
CA GLN A 414 55.53 -23.71 -6.44
C GLN A 414 54.33 -22.78 -6.15
N VAL A 415 53.87 -22.94 -4.90
CA VAL A 415 53.36 -21.93 -3.97
C VAL A 415 53.54 -20.47 -4.42
N GLN A 416 52.42 -19.81 -4.74
CA GLN A 416 52.23 -18.38 -4.50
C GLN A 416 50.81 -18.16 -3.98
N GLY A 417 50.70 -17.60 -2.77
CA GLY A 417 49.43 -17.25 -2.15
C GLY A 417 48.74 -16.13 -2.93
N LEU A 418 47.47 -16.35 -3.29
CA LEU A 418 46.63 -15.40 -4.00
C LEU A 418 45.32 -15.19 -3.22
N ASP A 419 45.35 -14.10 -2.46
CA ASP A 419 44.27 -13.23 -1.98
C ASP A 419 42.82 -13.62 -2.37
N PHE A 420 42.17 -14.42 -1.52
CA PHE A 420 40.77 -14.86 -1.69
C PHE A 420 39.76 -13.86 -1.07
N ARG A 421 40.25 -12.90 -0.27
CA ARG A 421 39.41 -11.95 0.51
C ARG A 421 38.92 -10.78 -0.35
N ASN A 422 39.73 -10.34 -1.32
CA ASN A 422 39.32 -9.29 -2.24
C ASN A 422 38.22 -9.75 -3.21
N ARG A 423 38.30 -10.98 -3.72
CA ARG A 423 37.37 -11.52 -4.73
C ARG A 423 35.96 -11.77 -4.18
N THR A 424 35.83 -12.18 -2.92
CA THR A 424 34.53 -12.33 -2.23
C THR A 424 33.90 -10.98 -1.91
N SER A 425 34.69 -9.98 -1.52
CA SER A 425 34.20 -8.60 -1.36
C SER A 425 33.71 -7.99 -2.68
N GLU A 426 34.38 -8.29 -3.80
CA GLU A 426 34.00 -7.81 -5.13
C GLU A 426 32.71 -8.46 -5.61
N ILE A 427 32.50 -9.76 -5.39
CA ILE A 427 31.28 -10.47 -5.80
C ILE A 427 30.06 -10.00 -5.00
N VAL A 428 30.20 -9.77 -3.68
CA VAL A 428 29.14 -9.19 -2.84
C VAL A 428 28.84 -7.75 -3.26
N LYS A 429 29.87 -6.92 -3.49
CA LYS A 429 29.72 -5.55 -4.03
C LYS A 429 29.04 -5.55 -5.41
N HIS A 430 29.31 -6.55 -6.26
CA HIS A 430 28.69 -6.67 -7.58
C HIS A 430 27.21 -7.11 -7.50
N GLY A 431 26.87 -7.97 -6.54
CA GLY A 431 25.50 -8.39 -6.25
C GLY A 431 24.64 -7.27 -5.66
N GLU A 432 25.18 -6.52 -4.70
CA GLU A 432 24.53 -5.32 -4.15
C GLU A 432 24.41 -4.20 -5.21
N GLY A 433 25.44 -4.01 -6.03
CA GLY A 433 25.41 -3.08 -7.16
C GLY A 433 24.29 -3.40 -8.17
N LYS A 434 24.01 -4.68 -8.43
CA LYS A 434 22.90 -5.11 -9.30
C LYS A 434 21.52 -4.88 -8.66
N LYS A 435 21.34 -5.15 -7.36
CA LYS A 435 20.09 -4.85 -6.63
C LYS A 435 19.81 -3.34 -6.54
N MET A 436 20.84 -2.53 -6.26
CA MET A 436 20.73 -1.07 -6.26
C MET A 436 20.45 -0.50 -7.66
N ALA A 437 21.05 -1.08 -8.71
CA ALA A 437 20.75 -0.70 -10.08
C ALA A 437 19.29 -1.00 -10.48
N GLY A 438 18.71 -2.10 -10.00
CA GLY A 438 17.29 -2.41 -10.18
C GLY A 438 16.36 -1.39 -9.53
N GLN A 439 16.67 -0.96 -8.30
CA GLN A 439 15.91 0.06 -7.57
C GLN A 439 16.05 1.47 -8.17
N SER A 440 17.21 1.83 -8.72
CA SER A 440 17.39 3.10 -9.45
C SER A 440 16.55 3.13 -10.74
N ARG A 441 16.40 1.99 -11.43
CA ARG A 441 15.64 1.89 -12.68
C ARG A 441 14.14 2.14 -12.53
N LYS A 442 13.49 1.71 -11.44
CA LYS A 442 12.06 2.02 -11.20
C LYS A 442 11.81 3.53 -11.08
N TRP A 443 12.75 4.27 -10.49
CA TRP A 443 12.64 5.73 -10.37
C TRP A 443 12.89 6.43 -11.70
N MET A 444 13.76 5.90 -12.57
CA MET A 444 13.91 6.43 -13.93
C MET A 444 12.60 6.32 -14.72
N ILE A 445 11.80 5.27 -14.50
CA ILE A 445 10.47 5.14 -15.12
C ILE A 445 9.52 6.20 -14.59
N LEU A 446 9.50 6.45 -13.27
CA LEU A 446 8.69 7.51 -12.69
C LEU A 446 9.04 8.88 -13.31
N VAL A 447 10.33 9.18 -13.43
CA VAL A 447 10.78 10.44 -14.04
C VAL A 447 10.39 10.51 -15.52
N ALA A 448 10.53 9.42 -16.28
CA ALA A 448 10.06 9.37 -17.66
C ALA A 448 8.54 9.64 -17.77
N THR A 449 7.73 9.10 -16.86
CA THR A 449 6.29 9.38 -16.82
C THR A 449 5.99 10.83 -16.43
N ILE A 450 6.78 11.44 -15.54
CA ILE A 450 6.69 12.88 -15.22
C ILE A 450 6.94 13.72 -16.47
N TRP A 451 7.96 13.39 -17.26
CA TRP A 451 8.27 14.13 -18.48
C TRP A 451 7.19 13.98 -19.54
N ILE A 452 6.70 12.76 -19.79
CA ILE A 452 5.58 12.54 -20.71
C ILE A 452 4.38 13.37 -20.25
N GLN A 453 4.00 13.29 -18.97
CA GLN A 453 2.85 14.04 -18.46
C GLN A 453 3.06 15.55 -18.54
N ALA A 454 4.28 16.05 -18.25
CA ALA A 454 4.60 17.48 -18.32
C ALA A 454 4.40 18.09 -19.71
N PHE A 455 4.48 17.31 -20.79
CA PHE A 455 4.35 17.82 -22.17
C PHE A 455 3.12 17.30 -22.93
N THR A 456 2.27 16.47 -22.32
CA THR A 456 1.08 15.90 -22.99
C THR A 456 -0.25 16.48 -22.49
N GLY A 457 -0.23 17.43 -21.55
CA GLY A 457 -1.41 18.18 -21.09
C GLY A 457 -1.89 19.28 -22.04
N THR A 458 -1.77 19.09 -23.35
CA THR A 458 -2.00 20.10 -24.39
C THR A 458 -3.47 20.55 -24.53
N ASN A 459 -4.42 19.87 -23.87
CA ASN A 459 -5.83 20.29 -23.81
C ASN A 459 -6.00 21.66 -23.14
N PHE A 460 -5.12 22.02 -22.21
CA PHE A 460 -5.19 23.30 -21.51
C PHE A 460 -4.70 24.49 -22.35
N ASP A 461 -4.05 24.23 -23.49
CA ASP A 461 -3.44 25.24 -24.35
C ASP A 461 -4.34 25.71 -25.50
N PHE A 462 -5.53 25.12 -25.66
CA PHE A 462 -6.44 25.46 -26.75
C PHE A 462 -6.75 26.96 -26.82
N SER A 463 -6.98 27.60 -25.66
CA SER A 463 -7.28 29.02 -25.59
C SER A 463 -6.22 29.91 -26.23
N THR A 464 -4.95 29.49 -26.22
CA THR A 464 -3.80 30.31 -26.65
C THR A 464 -3.70 30.45 -28.17
N TYR A 465 -4.11 29.43 -28.95
CA TYR A 465 -4.08 29.46 -30.41
C TYR A 465 -5.47 29.48 -31.07
N SER A 466 -6.54 29.26 -30.30
CA SER A 466 -7.92 29.18 -30.79
C SER A 466 -8.37 30.43 -31.57
N SER A 467 -7.91 31.64 -31.20
CA SER A 467 -8.25 32.88 -31.90
C SER A 467 -7.74 32.92 -33.34
N ASN A 468 -6.55 32.37 -33.58
CA ASN A 468 -5.93 32.35 -34.90
C ASN A 468 -6.51 31.23 -35.75
N LEU A 469 -6.85 30.11 -35.13
CA LEU A 469 -7.60 29.05 -35.80
C LEU A 469 -8.98 29.55 -36.26
N LYS A 470 -9.64 30.38 -35.44
CA LYS A 470 -10.91 31.03 -35.78
C LYS A 470 -10.79 31.96 -36.98
N SER A 471 -9.78 32.84 -36.99
CA SER A 471 -9.59 33.82 -38.06
C SER A 471 -9.24 33.16 -39.39
N VAL A 472 -8.35 32.16 -39.39
CA VAL A 472 -7.94 31.43 -40.60
C VAL A 472 -9.08 30.61 -41.20
N LEU A 473 -9.91 29.97 -40.37
CA LEU A 473 -11.04 29.17 -40.85
C LEU A 473 -12.30 29.98 -41.15
N GLY A 474 -12.36 31.25 -40.75
CA GLY A 474 -13.55 32.09 -40.91
C GLY A 474 -14.78 31.57 -40.15
N ILE A 475 -14.58 30.93 -38.99
CA ILE A 475 -15.65 30.24 -38.25
C ILE A 475 -16.24 31.07 -37.11
N SER A 476 -17.47 30.73 -36.71
CA SER A 476 -18.14 31.36 -35.57
C SER A 476 -17.52 30.95 -34.22
N GLN A 477 -17.82 31.71 -33.15
CA GLN A 477 -17.38 31.34 -31.79
C GLN A 477 -17.93 29.96 -31.37
N VAL A 478 -19.17 29.65 -31.76
CA VAL A 478 -19.81 28.37 -31.47
C VAL A 478 -19.08 27.22 -32.18
N GLN A 479 -18.73 27.40 -33.46
CA GLN A 479 -17.95 26.42 -34.22
C GLN A 479 -16.55 26.22 -33.65
N LEU A 480 -15.92 27.27 -33.10
CA LEU A 480 -14.65 27.15 -32.39
C LEU A 480 -14.78 26.36 -31.09
N ASN A 481 -15.86 26.58 -30.33
CA ASN A 481 -16.14 25.79 -29.13
C ASN A 481 -16.35 24.30 -29.46
N TYR A 482 -17.00 24.00 -30.59
CA TYR A 482 -17.13 22.61 -31.06
C TYR A 482 -15.79 21.95 -31.39
N LEU A 483 -14.77 22.71 -31.82
CA LEU A 483 -13.41 22.17 -31.97
C LEU A 483 -12.77 21.82 -30.62
N ALA A 484 -13.01 22.63 -29.58
CA ALA A 484 -12.59 22.30 -28.22
C ALA A 484 -13.30 21.03 -27.72
N VAL A 485 -14.62 20.94 -27.94
CA VAL A 485 -15.42 19.75 -27.63
C VAL A 485 -14.95 18.53 -28.42
N ALA A 486 -14.50 18.69 -29.66
CA ALA A 486 -13.95 17.59 -30.47
C ALA A 486 -12.73 16.94 -29.79
N SER A 487 -11.84 17.74 -29.21
CA SER A 487 -10.70 17.24 -28.43
C SER A 487 -11.16 16.45 -27.20
N ASP A 488 -12.18 16.93 -26.49
CA ASP A 488 -12.78 16.16 -25.40
C ASP A 488 -13.44 14.87 -25.89
N LEU A 489 -14.11 14.90 -27.05
CA LEU A 489 -14.76 13.75 -27.69
C LEU A 489 -13.75 12.64 -28.05
N GLY A 490 -12.50 13.02 -28.37
CA GLY A 490 -11.41 12.06 -28.55
C GLY A 490 -11.24 11.11 -27.36
N LYS A 491 -11.54 11.56 -26.13
CA LYS A 491 -11.47 10.74 -24.91
C LYS A 491 -12.52 9.63 -24.87
N VAL A 492 -13.62 9.72 -25.63
CA VAL A 492 -14.62 8.62 -25.75
C VAL A 492 -13.97 7.35 -26.28
N PHE A 493 -13.05 7.48 -27.24
CA PHE A 493 -12.33 6.35 -27.80
C PHE A 493 -11.12 5.93 -26.96
N GLY A 494 -10.95 6.49 -25.77
CA GLY A 494 -9.83 6.20 -24.87
C GLY A 494 -9.70 4.73 -24.45
N TRP A 495 -10.83 4.01 -24.34
CA TRP A 495 -10.84 2.59 -23.96
C TRP A 495 -10.00 1.72 -24.90
N SER A 496 -9.83 2.13 -26.16
CA SER A 496 -9.00 1.43 -27.14
C SER A 496 -7.53 1.36 -26.71
N SER A 497 -7.04 2.33 -25.93
CA SER A 497 -5.67 2.32 -25.39
C SER A 497 -5.46 1.22 -24.36
N GLY A 498 -6.44 0.99 -23.49
CA GLY A 498 -6.44 -0.12 -22.53
C GLY A 498 -6.45 -1.47 -23.25
N LEU A 499 -7.26 -1.59 -24.30
CA LEU A 499 -7.30 -2.79 -25.14
C LEU A 499 -5.98 -3.01 -25.91
N ALA A 500 -5.39 -1.95 -26.45
CA ALA A 500 -4.11 -2.02 -27.15
C ALA A 500 -2.98 -2.53 -26.23
N LEU A 501 -2.99 -2.16 -24.96
CA LEU A 501 -2.03 -2.64 -23.96
C LEU A 501 -2.17 -4.12 -23.58
N LEU A 502 -3.28 -4.77 -23.97
CA LEU A 502 -3.44 -6.22 -23.83
C LEU A 502 -2.74 -6.99 -24.95
N TYR A 503 -2.67 -6.40 -26.16
CA TYR A 503 -2.11 -7.06 -27.35
C TYR A 503 -0.71 -6.60 -27.72
N PHE A 504 -0.35 -5.36 -27.40
CA PHE A 504 0.90 -4.73 -27.81
C PHE A 504 1.76 -4.32 -26.60
N PRO A 505 3.10 -4.29 -26.76
CA PRO A 505 3.98 -3.82 -25.69
C PRO A 505 3.81 -2.30 -25.47
N LEU A 506 4.09 -1.86 -24.24
CA LEU A 506 3.91 -0.48 -23.78
C LEU A 506 4.57 0.57 -24.69
N TRP A 507 5.77 0.31 -25.19
CA TRP A 507 6.48 1.24 -26.06
C TRP A 507 5.77 1.45 -27.40
N THR A 508 5.16 0.42 -27.97
CA THR A 508 4.40 0.53 -29.23
C THR A 508 3.17 1.40 -29.03
N VAL A 509 2.45 1.22 -27.92
CA VAL A 509 1.27 2.04 -27.60
C VAL A 509 1.66 3.49 -27.33
N LEU A 510 2.82 3.74 -26.69
CA LEU A 510 3.36 5.10 -26.50
C LEU A 510 3.66 5.79 -27.84
N PHE A 511 4.32 5.10 -28.77
CA PHE A 511 4.62 5.68 -30.09
C PHE A 511 3.36 5.86 -30.94
N ALA A 512 2.38 4.95 -30.84
CA ALA A 512 1.09 5.15 -31.48
C ALA A 512 0.40 6.42 -30.97
N ALA A 513 0.43 6.68 -29.66
CA ALA A 513 -0.06 7.93 -29.07
C ALA A 513 0.69 9.15 -29.64
N ALA A 514 2.03 9.10 -29.66
CA ALA A 514 2.87 10.17 -30.18
C ALA A 514 2.61 10.49 -31.65
N ILE A 515 2.44 9.47 -32.50
CA ILE A 515 2.13 9.64 -33.93
C ILE A 515 0.75 10.28 -34.10
N MET A 516 -0.27 9.83 -33.36
CA MET A 516 -1.60 10.44 -33.41
C MET A 516 -1.56 11.91 -32.99
N GLY A 517 -0.82 12.26 -31.94
CA GLY A 517 -0.63 13.64 -31.50
C GLY A 517 0.13 14.49 -32.51
N PHE A 518 1.22 13.96 -33.07
CA PHE A 518 2.03 14.62 -34.10
C PHE A 518 1.19 14.93 -35.35
N VAL A 519 0.39 13.97 -35.83
CA VAL A 519 -0.51 14.19 -36.96
C VAL A 519 -1.63 15.17 -36.60
N GLY A 520 -2.30 14.97 -35.45
CA GLY A 520 -3.42 15.81 -35.02
C GLY A 520 -3.05 17.29 -34.87
N TYR A 521 -1.94 17.60 -34.21
CA TYR A 521 -1.47 18.98 -34.03
C TYR A 521 -0.66 19.51 -35.22
N GLY A 522 0.11 18.65 -35.90
CA GLY A 522 0.91 19.04 -37.07
C GLY A 522 0.04 19.47 -38.25
N VAL A 523 -1.09 18.78 -38.49
CA VAL A 523 -2.06 19.20 -39.51
C VAL A 523 -2.74 20.52 -39.12
N GLN A 524 -3.11 20.71 -37.84
CA GLN A 524 -3.64 21.99 -37.37
C GLN A 524 -2.62 23.14 -37.54
N TRP A 525 -1.34 22.87 -37.31
CA TRP A 525 -0.27 23.84 -37.54
C TRP A 525 -0.18 24.25 -39.02
N LEU A 526 -0.24 23.28 -39.96
CA LEU A 526 -0.24 23.55 -41.40
C LEU A 526 -1.46 24.38 -41.86
N VAL A 527 -2.59 24.24 -41.17
CA VAL A 527 -3.78 25.06 -41.43
C VAL A 527 -3.55 26.50 -40.95
N ILE A 528 -3.10 26.71 -39.71
CA ILE A 528 -2.89 28.08 -39.18
C ILE A 528 -1.80 28.84 -39.97
N THR A 529 -0.77 28.15 -40.45
CA THR A 529 0.28 28.76 -41.30
C THR A 529 -0.17 29.04 -42.74
N ASN A 530 -1.44 28.77 -43.07
CA ASN A 530 -2.02 28.91 -44.40
C ASN A 530 -1.30 28.11 -45.50
N VAL A 531 -0.55 27.07 -45.14
CA VAL A 531 0.11 26.17 -46.11
C VAL A 531 -0.93 25.26 -46.78
N ILE A 532 -1.94 24.83 -46.02
CA ILE A 532 -3.02 23.95 -46.51
C ILE A 532 -4.37 24.52 -46.04
N SER A 533 -5.36 24.56 -46.92
CA SER A 533 -6.75 24.82 -46.55
C SER A 533 -7.51 23.50 -46.39
N LEU A 534 -8.19 23.32 -45.26
CA LEU A 534 -9.00 22.12 -44.97
C LEU A 534 -10.43 22.50 -44.60
N PRO A 535 -11.43 21.68 -44.99
CA PRO A 535 -12.80 21.85 -44.52
C PRO A 535 -12.88 21.66 -43.00
N TYR A 536 -13.85 22.36 -42.38
CA TYR A 536 -14.08 22.36 -40.93
C TYR A 536 -14.13 20.95 -40.32
N ILE A 537 -14.76 19.99 -41.00
CA ILE A 537 -14.89 18.59 -40.52
C ILE A 537 -13.53 17.92 -40.38
N LEU A 538 -12.59 18.16 -41.30
CA LEU A 538 -11.25 17.57 -41.19
C LEU A 538 -10.46 18.18 -40.03
N VAL A 539 -10.61 19.47 -39.77
CA VAL A 539 -10.03 20.12 -38.58
C VAL A 539 -10.65 19.56 -37.29
N PHE A 540 -11.96 19.36 -37.28
CA PHE A 540 -12.67 18.70 -36.17
C PHE A 540 -12.11 17.30 -35.88
N LEU A 541 -11.90 16.48 -36.93
CA LEU A 541 -11.28 15.16 -36.79
C LEU A 541 -9.82 15.23 -36.32
N CYS A 542 -9.07 16.25 -36.71
CA CYS A 542 -7.71 16.48 -36.22
C CYS A 542 -7.70 16.82 -34.72
N CYS A 543 -8.66 17.65 -34.26
CA CYS A 543 -8.84 17.94 -32.83
C CYS A 543 -9.24 16.67 -32.05
N LEU A 544 -10.14 15.85 -32.61
CA LEU A 544 -10.53 14.55 -32.02
C LEU A 544 -9.32 13.61 -31.89
N LEU A 545 -8.51 13.50 -32.95
CA LEU A 545 -7.29 12.68 -32.95
C LEU A 545 -6.27 13.18 -31.91
N ALA A 546 -6.11 14.50 -31.78
CA ALA A 546 -5.26 15.11 -30.76
C ALA A 546 -5.74 14.78 -29.34
N GLY A 547 -7.05 14.86 -29.09
CA GLY A 547 -7.66 14.46 -27.82
C GLY A 547 -7.49 12.97 -27.48
N LEU A 548 -7.63 12.11 -28.49
CA LEU A 548 -7.41 10.66 -28.37
C LEU A 548 -5.95 10.35 -27.97
N SER A 549 -4.99 11.00 -28.60
CA SER A 549 -3.56 10.90 -28.28
C SER A 549 -3.28 11.17 -26.80
N ILE A 550 -3.83 12.26 -26.24
CA ILE A 550 -3.64 12.63 -24.83
C ILE A 550 -4.16 11.53 -23.89
N CYS A 551 -5.30 10.93 -24.23
CA CYS A 551 -5.88 9.83 -23.45
C CYS A 551 -4.98 8.57 -23.48
N TRP A 552 -4.39 8.26 -24.63
CA TRP A 552 -3.45 7.14 -24.74
C TRP A 552 -2.16 7.38 -23.95
N PHE A 553 -1.59 8.58 -24.02
CA PHE A 553 -0.43 8.97 -23.19
C PHE A 553 -0.71 8.81 -21.70
N ASN A 554 -1.86 9.30 -21.24
CA ASN A 554 -2.30 9.15 -19.85
C ASN A 554 -2.38 7.68 -19.43
N THR A 555 -3.00 6.84 -20.27
CA THR A 555 -3.17 5.41 -19.96
C THR A 555 -1.83 4.68 -19.84
N VAL A 556 -0.89 4.94 -20.75
CA VAL A 556 0.46 4.37 -20.68
C VAL A 556 1.15 4.78 -19.37
N CYS A 557 1.09 6.05 -18.99
CA CYS A 557 1.67 6.54 -17.74
C CYS A 557 1.01 5.93 -16.50
N PHE A 558 -0.32 5.73 -16.50
CA PHE A 558 -1.03 5.11 -15.38
C PHE A 558 -0.59 3.67 -15.18
N VAL A 559 -0.54 2.89 -16.25
CA VAL A 559 -0.11 1.49 -16.21
C VAL A 559 1.36 1.37 -15.79
N LEU A 560 2.24 2.27 -16.25
CA LEU A 560 3.64 2.32 -15.81
C LEU A 560 3.75 2.60 -14.30
N CYS A 561 3.00 3.57 -13.77
CA CYS A 561 3.02 3.89 -12.35
C CYS A 561 2.50 2.73 -11.49
N ILE A 562 1.37 2.14 -11.88
CA ILE A 562 0.72 1.06 -11.13
C ILE A 562 1.57 -0.22 -11.12
N ARG A 563 2.22 -0.55 -12.24
CA ARG A 563 3.09 -1.74 -12.32
C ARG A 563 4.40 -1.58 -11.55
N ASN A 564 5.01 -0.39 -11.56
CA ASN A 564 6.31 -0.17 -10.91
C ASN A 564 6.21 0.18 -9.42
N PHE A 565 5.07 0.72 -8.96
CA PHE A 565 4.85 1.11 -7.57
C PHE A 565 3.54 0.53 -7.03
N PRO A 566 3.37 -0.79 -6.89
CA PRO A 566 2.10 -1.40 -6.48
C PRO A 566 1.64 -0.97 -5.08
N ALA A 567 2.57 -0.81 -4.13
CA ALA A 567 2.29 -0.35 -2.76
C ALA A 567 1.95 1.16 -2.72
N ASN A 568 2.78 1.98 -3.38
CA ASN A 568 2.70 3.44 -3.38
C ASN A 568 2.05 4.01 -4.67
N ARG A 569 1.15 3.24 -5.30
CA ARG A 569 0.60 3.56 -6.64
C ARG A 569 -0.10 4.91 -6.69
N SER A 570 -0.83 5.27 -5.63
CA SER A 570 -1.51 6.55 -5.56
C SER A 570 -0.55 7.74 -5.46
N LEU A 571 0.56 7.61 -4.72
CA LEU A 571 1.61 8.63 -4.65
C LEU A 571 2.30 8.83 -6.00
N ALA A 572 2.54 7.74 -6.74
CA ALA A 572 3.11 7.80 -8.09
C ALA A 572 2.13 8.45 -9.09
N LEU A 573 0.86 8.06 -9.04
CA LEU A 573 -0.19 8.59 -9.91
C LEU A 573 -0.44 10.08 -9.64
N SER A 574 -0.59 10.51 -8.38
CA SER A 574 -0.83 11.91 -8.05
C SER A 574 0.31 12.82 -8.50
N LEU A 575 1.56 12.40 -8.26
CA LEU A 575 2.75 13.14 -8.65
C LEU A 575 2.83 13.28 -10.17
N THR A 576 2.73 12.17 -10.91
CA THR A 576 2.87 12.19 -12.38
C THR A 576 1.72 12.93 -13.06
N VAL A 577 0.48 12.70 -12.62
CA VAL A 577 -0.73 13.37 -13.16
C VAL A 577 -0.73 14.87 -12.89
N SER A 578 -0.13 15.32 -11.77
CA SER A 578 0.00 16.75 -11.47
C SER A 578 0.72 17.48 -12.60
N PHE A 579 1.84 16.97 -13.13
CA PHE A 579 2.60 17.60 -14.19
C PHE A 579 1.83 17.82 -15.50
N ASN A 580 0.80 17.01 -15.77
CA ASN A 580 -0.12 17.25 -16.90
C ASN A 580 -0.89 18.57 -16.75
N GLY A 581 -1.20 18.99 -15.52
CA GLY A 581 -1.85 20.28 -15.24
C GLY A 581 -0.92 21.48 -15.43
N VAL A 582 0.40 21.25 -15.52
CA VAL A 582 1.43 22.27 -15.66
C VAL A 582 1.88 22.45 -17.11
N SER A 583 1.50 21.52 -18.01
CA SER A 583 1.89 21.55 -19.42
C SER A 583 1.66 22.90 -20.08
N ALA A 584 0.50 23.52 -19.82
CA ALA A 584 0.19 24.81 -20.42
C ALA A 584 1.13 25.94 -19.99
N ALA A 585 1.55 25.95 -18.72
CA ALA A 585 2.52 26.91 -18.23
C ALA A 585 3.91 26.67 -18.86
N LEU A 586 4.30 25.40 -19.05
CA LEU A 586 5.58 25.06 -19.69
C LEU A 586 5.61 25.45 -21.17
N TYR A 587 4.53 25.18 -21.92
CA TYR A 587 4.42 25.62 -23.31
C TYR A 587 4.41 27.14 -23.43
N THR A 588 3.75 27.84 -22.49
CA THR A 588 3.76 29.31 -22.45
C THR A 588 5.17 29.88 -22.25
N LEU A 589 5.94 29.30 -21.33
CA LEU A 589 7.32 29.72 -21.12
C LEU A 589 8.22 29.37 -22.31
N ALA A 590 8.04 28.20 -22.92
CA ALA A 590 8.78 27.80 -24.12
C ALA A 590 8.55 28.78 -25.28
N TYR A 591 7.28 29.15 -25.50
CA TYR A 591 6.90 30.15 -26.50
C TYR A 591 7.58 31.50 -26.25
N ASN A 592 7.45 32.04 -25.03
CA ASN A 592 8.04 33.33 -24.67
C ASN A 592 9.57 33.32 -24.76
N ALA A 593 10.22 32.18 -24.54
CA ALA A 593 11.67 32.03 -24.59
C ALA A 593 12.24 31.93 -26.01
N ILE A 594 11.50 31.30 -26.93
CA ILE A 594 11.93 31.05 -28.31
C ILE A 594 11.59 32.25 -29.20
N ASN A 595 10.30 32.52 -29.39
CA ASN A 595 9.83 33.63 -30.23
C ASN A 595 8.40 34.05 -29.80
N PRO A 596 8.26 35.16 -29.05
CA PRO A 596 6.96 35.62 -28.56
C PRO A 596 6.06 36.22 -29.65
N VAL A 597 6.51 36.29 -30.91
CA VAL A 597 5.79 36.92 -32.04
C VAL A 597 4.98 35.89 -32.85
N SER A 598 5.46 34.64 -32.92
CA SER A 598 4.92 33.61 -33.82
C SER A 598 3.96 32.65 -33.11
N THR A 599 2.69 33.00 -32.97
CA THR A 599 1.64 32.17 -32.34
C THR A 599 1.54 30.73 -32.88
N GLU A 600 1.90 30.52 -34.15
CA GLU A 600 2.02 29.21 -34.81
C GLU A 600 2.96 28.23 -34.09
N LEU A 601 3.98 28.77 -33.38
CA LEU A 601 4.97 27.99 -32.65
C LEU A 601 4.34 27.10 -31.57
N TYR A 602 3.22 27.49 -30.96
CA TYR A 602 2.55 26.67 -29.95
C TYR A 602 2.09 25.32 -30.49
N LEU A 603 1.43 25.30 -31.65
CA LEU A 603 0.96 24.06 -32.27
C LEU A 603 2.12 23.20 -32.76
N LEU A 604 3.17 23.82 -33.27
CA LEU A 604 4.38 23.12 -33.67
C LEU A 604 5.06 22.43 -32.47
N LEU A 605 5.15 23.13 -31.33
CA LEU A 605 5.65 22.55 -30.08
C LEU A 605 4.76 21.40 -29.60
N ASN A 606 3.43 21.54 -29.65
CA ASN A 606 2.49 20.48 -29.28
C ASN A 606 2.61 19.23 -30.17
N ALA A 607 3.01 19.39 -31.44
CA ALA A 607 3.24 18.25 -32.34
C ALA A 607 4.59 17.57 -32.06
N LEU A 608 5.67 18.34 -31.89
CA LEU A 608 7.04 17.82 -31.85
C LEU A 608 7.50 17.39 -30.46
N VAL A 609 7.18 18.17 -29.41
CA VAL A 609 7.71 17.93 -28.07
C VAL A 609 7.24 16.58 -27.50
N PRO A 610 5.95 16.18 -27.56
CA PRO A 610 5.51 14.86 -27.10
C PRO A 610 6.21 13.71 -27.83
N LEU A 611 6.52 13.88 -29.13
CA LEU A 611 7.24 12.89 -29.92
C LEU A 611 8.69 12.74 -29.43
N PHE A 612 9.41 13.84 -29.25
CA PHE A 612 10.79 13.80 -28.73
C PHE A 612 10.85 13.24 -27.31
N VAL A 613 9.91 13.61 -26.45
CA VAL A 613 9.82 13.08 -25.08
C VAL A 613 9.54 11.59 -25.07
N SER A 614 8.74 11.08 -26.02
CA SER A 614 8.50 9.64 -26.18
C SER A 614 9.76 8.87 -26.57
N PHE A 615 10.60 9.43 -27.44
CA PHE A 615 11.92 8.86 -27.75
C PHE A 615 12.85 8.87 -26.52
N ALA A 616 12.89 9.95 -25.75
CA ALA A 616 13.67 10.02 -24.52
C ALA A 616 13.19 9.00 -23.48
N ALA A 617 11.87 8.80 -23.36
CA ALA A 617 11.25 7.86 -22.43
C ALA A 617 11.43 6.38 -22.84
N LEU A 618 11.78 6.09 -24.10
CA LEU A 618 11.99 4.74 -24.59
C LEU A 618 13.11 4.02 -23.82
N ILE A 619 14.20 4.72 -23.49
CA ILE A 619 15.36 4.12 -22.82
C ILE A 619 14.99 3.58 -21.42
N PRO A 620 14.33 4.34 -20.54
CA PRO A 620 13.80 3.82 -19.27
C PRO A 620 12.77 2.69 -19.45
N ILE A 621 11.87 2.80 -20.43
CA ILE A 621 10.78 1.82 -20.64
C ILE A 621 11.33 0.46 -21.11
N LEU A 622 12.32 0.45 -22.01
CA LEU A 622 12.94 -0.81 -22.47
C LEU A 622 13.82 -1.46 -21.40
N ARG A 623 14.33 -0.67 -20.45
CA ARG A 623 15.19 -1.16 -19.36
C ARG A 623 14.43 -1.42 -18.06
N GLN A 624 13.12 -1.71 -18.17
CA GLN A 624 12.29 -2.06 -17.02
C GLN A 624 12.94 -3.14 -16.16
N PRO A 625 13.08 -2.92 -14.84
CA PRO A 625 13.57 -3.95 -13.95
C PRO A 625 12.56 -5.11 -13.89
N PRO A 626 13.02 -6.37 -13.71
CA PRO A 626 12.11 -7.48 -13.44
C PRO A 626 11.27 -7.18 -12.19
N LEU A 627 9.99 -7.58 -12.22
CA LEU A 627 9.01 -7.43 -11.15
C LEU A 627 9.39 -8.31 -9.96
N GLU A 628 10.39 -7.92 -9.17
CA GLU A 628 10.72 -8.54 -7.91
C GLU A 628 10.08 -7.75 -6.75
N PRO A 629 9.32 -8.41 -5.85
CA PRO A 629 8.77 -7.75 -4.68
C PRO A 629 9.89 -7.24 -3.78
N LEU A 630 9.76 -5.99 -3.31
CA LEU A 630 10.77 -5.35 -2.48
C LEU A 630 10.78 -5.94 -1.06
N PRO A 631 11.92 -5.88 -0.35
CA PRO A 631 11.96 -6.05 1.10
C PRO A 631 11.22 -4.89 1.80
N PRO A 632 10.65 -5.12 3.00
CA PRO A 632 9.88 -4.13 3.77
C PRO A 632 10.61 -2.78 3.98
N ASP A 633 11.91 -2.81 4.26
CA ASP A 633 12.78 -1.62 4.36
C ASP A 633 12.78 -0.70 3.12
N GLY A 634 12.43 -1.24 1.95
CA GLY A 634 12.34 -0.51 0.68
C GLY A 634 11.11 0.40 0.57
N VAL A 635 9.99 0.02 1.21
CA VAL A 635 8.71 0.73 1.08
C VAL A 635 8.71 2.04 1.87
N ARG A 636 9.28 2.03 3.09
CA ARG A 636 9.49 3.24 3.90
C ARG A 636 10.39 4.25 3.18
N ARG A 637 11.44 3.75 2.54
CA ARG A 637 12.38 4.57 1.74
C ARG A 637 11.67 5.19 0.53
N ASP A 638 10.82 4.42 -0.14
CA ASP A 638 10.06 4.91 -1.28
C ASP A 638 9.09 6.02 -0.89
N SER A 639 8.39 5.91 0.25
CA SER A 639 7.48 6.95 0.74
C SER A 639 8.19 8.28 1.02
N LEU A 640 9.40 8.23 1.60
CA LEU A 640 10.24 9.43 1.81
C LEU A 640 10.69 10.04 0.47
N MET A 641 11.08 9.22 -0.51
CA MET A 641 11.41 9.72 -1.85
C MET A 641 10.20 10.38 -2.53
N PHE A 642 9.00 9.79 -2.42
CA PHE A 642 7.78 10.41 -2.92
C PHE A 642 7.49 11.73 -2.19
N LEU A 643 7.72 11.83 -0.88
CA LEU A 643 7.55 13.08 -0.14
C LEU A 643 8.48 14.17 -0.65
N LEU A 644 9.77 13.85 -0.85
CA LEU A 644 10.75 14.79 -1.42
C LEU A 644 10.36 15.22 -2.84
N LEU A 645 9.92 14.29 -3.68
CA LEU A 645 9.46 14.59 -5.04
C LEU A 645 8.19 15.42 -5.06
N ASN A 646 7.24 15.18 -4.15
CA ASN A 646 6.03 15.99 -3.99
C ASN A 646 6.37 17.40 -3.52
N ILE A 647 7.30 17.57 -2.56
CA ILE A 647 7.80 18.89 -2.15
C ILE A 647 8.43 19.62 -3.34
N LEU A 648 9.28 18.94 -4.11
CA LEU A 648 9.89 19.51 -5.30
C LEU A 648 8.85 19.89 -6.36
N ALA A 649 7.80 19.09 -6.54
CA ALA A 649 6.69 19.41 -7.43
C ALA A 649 5.91 20.65 -6.95
N VAL A 650 5.65 20.80 -5.64
CA VAL A 650 5.06 22.03 -5.06
C VAL A 650 5.95 23.23 -5.39
N LEU A 651 7.25 23.12 -5.14
CA LEU A 651 8.20 24.21 -5.40
C LEU A 651 8.20 24.60 -6.88
N ASN A 652 8.16 23.62 -7.80
CA ASN A 652 8.08 23.89 -9.24
C ASN A 652 6.74 24.54 -9.63
N GLY A 653 5.62 24.09 -9.08
CA GLY A 653 4.31 24.70 -9.31
C GLY A 653 4.23 26.15 -8.82
N VAL A 654 4.76 26.43 -7.61
CA VAL A 654 4.84 27.78 -7.06
C VAL A 654 5.78 28.66 -7.89
N TYR A 655 6.93 28.12 -8.32
CA TYR A 655 7.86 28.80 -9.21
C TYR A 655 7.16 29.24 -10.51
N LEU A 656 6.47 28.32 -11.18
CA LEU A 656 5.75 28.63 -12.41
C LEU A 656 4.62 29.63 -12.19
N LEU A 657 3.95 29.59 -11.04
CA LEU A 657 2.86 30.51 -10.71
C LEU A 657 3.37 31.94 -10.45
N LEU A 658 4.44 32.10 -9.66
CA LEU A 658 4.96 33.40 -9.24
C LEU A 658 5.68 34.15 -10.38
N PHE A 659 6.38 33.41 -11.26
CA PHE A 659 7.23 34.01 -12.27
C PHE A 659 6.58 34.14 -13.65
N ARG A 660 5.42 33.51 -13.89
CA ARG A 660 4.67 33.63 -15.16
C ARG A 660 4.21 35.06 -15.46
N SER A 661 3.90 35.87 -14.46
CA SER A 661 3.38 37.24 -14.65
C SER A 661 4.45 38.31 -14.89
N LYS A 662 5.74 37.98 -14.74
CA LYS A 662 6.85 38.94 -14.81
C LYS A 662 7.65 38.90 -16.13
N THR A 663 7.24 38.11 -17.11
CA THR A 663 8.00 37.93 -18.36
C THR A 663 7.69 39.03 -19.38
N SER A 664 8.26 40.22 -19.19
CA SER A 664 8.26 41.26 -20.23
C SER A 664 9.50 41.20 -21.14
N ASP A 665 10.58 40.54 -20.71
CA ASP A 665 11.84 40.44 -21.47
C ASP A 665 12.18 38.99 -21.87
N VAL A 666 12.69 38.81 -23.10
CA VAL A 666 13.04 37.50 -23.70
C VAL A 666 14.15 36.82 -22.89
N THR A 667 15.09 37.60 -22.35
CA THR A 667 16.19 37.09 -21.52
C THR A 667 15.67 36.47 -20.22
N SER A 668 14.73 37.16 -19.56
CA SER A 668 14.06 36.65 -18.36
C SER A 668 13.21 35.41 -18.66
N ALA A 669 12.50 35.38 -19.80
CA ALA A 669 11.74 34.20 -20.22
C ALA A 669 12.64 32.98 -20.46
N ARG A 670 13.81 33.15 -21.09
CA ARG A 670 14.80 32.08 -21.28
C ARG A 670 15.38 31.56 -19.97
N LEU A 671 15.70 32.46 -19.03
CA LEU A 671 16.16 32.07 -17.69
C LEU A 671 15.09 31.31 -16.92
N LEU A 672 13.83 31.75 -16.97
CA LEU A 672 12.72 31.10 -16.29
C LEU A 672 12.36 29.74 -16.91
N PHE A 673 12.38 29.66 -18.25
CA PHE A 673 12.21 28.40 -18.96
C PHE A 673 13.35 27.43 -18.61
N GLY A 674 14.61 27.89 -18.66
CA GLY A 674 15.77 27.09 -18.25
C GLY A 674 15.69 26.60 -16.80
N GLY A 675 15.24 27.45 -15.87
CA GLY A 675 14.98 27.08 -14.48
C GLY A 675 13.88 26.01 -14.34
N SER A 676 12.78 26.13 -15.08
CA SER A 676 11.70 25.14 -15.06
C SER A 676 12.14 23.77 -15.62
N ILE A 677 12.94 23.75 -16.68
CA ILE A 677 13.51 22.52 -17.25
C ILE A 677 14.53 21.90 -16.29
N LEU A 678 15.36 22.71 -15.64
CA LEU A 678 16.28 22.24 -14.60
C LEU A 678 15.53 21.57 -13.43
N LEU A 679 14.43 22.19 -12.95
CA LEU A 679 13.57 21.62 -11.91
C LEU A 679 12.87 20.34 -12.37
N LEU A 680 12.56 20.18 -13.66
CA LEU A 680 11.97 18.97 -14.25
C LEU A 680 13.00 17.83 -14.42
N ILE A 681 14.29 18.17 -14.56
CA ILE A 681 15.41 17.22 -14.67
C ILE A 681 15.94 16.81 -13.30
N LEU A 682 15.84 17.68 -12.29
CA LEU A 682 16.32 17.44 -10.92
C LEU A 682 15.82 16.11 -10.29
N PRO A 683 14.57 15.64 -10.53
CA PRO A 683 14.12 14.31 -10.12
C PRO A 683 14.99 13.14 -10.59
N LEU A 684 15.75 13.25 -11.69
CA LEU A 684 16.71 12.21 -12.11
C LEU A 684 17.88 12.06 -11.12
N CYS A 685 18.31 13.17 -10.54
CA CYS A 685 19.46 13.19 -9.64
C CYS A 685 19.10 12.65 -8.26
N LEU A 686 17.83 12.76 -7.83
CA LEU A 686 17.39 12.41 -6.48
C LEU A 686 17.55 10.91 -6.14
N PRO A 687 17.10 9.95 -6.97
CA PRO A 687 17.38 8.53 -6.77
C PRO A 687 18.88 8.28 -6.74
N GLY A 688 19.63 8.81 -7.72
CA GLY A 688 21.08 8.68 -7.79
C GLY A 688 21.79 9.18 -6.53
N LEU A 689 21.42 10.36 -6.02
CA LEU A 689 21.99 10.99 -4.82
C LEU A 689 21.63 10.24 -3.54
N VAL A 690 20.38 9.79 -3.37
CA VAL A 690 19.98 9.05 -2.16
C VAL A 690 20.63 7.67 -2.12
N TYR A 691 20.69 6.98 -3.26
CA TYR A 691 21.37 5.69 -3.36
C TYR A 691 22.90 5.84 -3.26
N ALA A 692 23.50 6.85 -3.90
CA ALA A 692 24.94 7.12 -3.82
C ALA A 692 25.35 7.61 -2.42
N ARG A 693 24.55 8.45 -1.75
CA ARG A 693 24.78 8.85 -0.35
C ARG A 693 24.74 7.64 0.55
N ASN A 694 23.79 6.72 0.37
CA ASN A 694 23.72 5.52 1.19
C ASN A 694 24.83 4.52 0.86
N TRP A 695 25.26 4.42 -0.41
CA TRP A 695 26.43 3.64 -0.81
C TRP A 695 27.73 4.25 -0.25
N TYR A 696 27.85 5.58 -0.26
CA TYR A 696 28.97 6.34 0.29
C TYR A 696 29.01 6.22 1.82
N LEU A 697 27.86 6.34 2.49
CA LEU A 697 27.73 6.06 3.92
C LEU A 697 28.05 4.59 4.21
N HIS A 698 27.59 3.64 3.41
CA HIS A 698 27.90 2.22 3.64
C HIS A 698 29.39 1.89 3.43
N ASN A 699 30.05 2.50 2.44
CA ASN A 699 31.47 2.28 2.15
C ASN A 699 32.45 3.08 3.02
N ILE A 700 32.01 4.17 3.66
CA ILE A 700 32.86 5.00 4.54
C ILE A 700 32.55 4.74 6.01
N HIS A 701 31.31 4.36 6.38
CA HIS A 701 30.98 3.94 7.75
C HIS A 701 31.50 2.54 8.09
N SER A 702 32.13 1.80 7.17
CA SER A 702 32.96 0.66 7.56
C SER A 702 34.26 1.09 8.27
N SER A 703 34.62 2.39 8.26
CA SER A 703 35.77 2.92 9.01
C SER A 703 35.44 3.95 10.09
N PHE A 704 34.30 4.65 10.05
CA PHE A 704 33.89 5.53 11.16
C PHE A 704 32.36 5.51 11.36
N ARG A 705 31.93 4.93 12.48
CA ARG A 705 30.54 4.90 12.91
C ARG A 705 30.18 6.25 13.54
N LEU A 706 29.47 7.10 12.80
CA LEU A 706 28.83 8.30 13.37
C LEU A 706 27.31 8.21 13.16
N GLU A 707 26.62 8.17 14.29
CA GLU A 707 25.19 8.07 14.52
C GLU A 707 24.49 9.38 14.12
N GLY A 708 23.48 9.29 13.26
CA GLY A 708 22.70 10.44 12.78
C GLY A 708 21.21 10.17 12.93
N SER A 709 20.56 11.01 13.74
CA SER A 709 19.20 10.90 14.25
C SER A 709 18.11 10.62 13.20
N GLY A 710 17.39 9.52 13.40
CA GLY A 710 16.13 9.23 12.73
C GLY A 710 14.96 9.88 13.46
N PHE A 711 14.25 10.77 12.79
CA PHE A 711 12.91 11.22 13.17
C PHE A 711 11.97 10.00 13.27
N ILE A 712 11.23 9.90 14.38
CA ILE A 712 10.27 8.83 14.64
C ILE A 712 9.10 8.93 13.64
N LEU A 713 9.04 7.99 12.69
CA LEU A 713 7.81 7.62 11.99
C LEU A 713 7.65 6.11 12.15
N VAL A 714 6.63 5.74 12.91
CA VAL A 714 6.34 4.39 13.40
C VAL A 714 6.12 3.42 12.25
N ASP A 715 6.59 2.20 12.52
CA ASP A 715 6.64 1.01 11.70
C ASP A 715 5.29 0.64 11.06
N VAL A 716 5.33 0.29 9.77
CA VAL A 716 4.18 -0.25 9.02
C VAL A 716 4.70 -1.43 8.19
N ASP A 717 5.37 -2.35 8.87
CA ASP A 717 5.69 -3.67 8.34
C ASP A 717 4.55 -4.61 8.74
N GLU A 718 3.61 -4.82 7.82
CA GLU A 718 2.98 -6.13 7.51
C GLU A 718 1.69 -6.01 6.71
N LEU A 719 1.80 -5.62 5.43
CA LEU A 719 0.69 -5.77 4.48
C LEU A 719 1.12 -6.18 3.08
N GLU A 720 2.27 -6.83 2.94
CA GLU A 720 2.76 -7.25 1.61
C GLU A 720 2.63 -8.76 1.34
N MET A 721 2.30 -9.59 2.34
CA MET A 721 2.12 -11.03 2.08
C MET A 721 0.75 -11.40 1.50
N HIS A 722 -0.30 -10.57 1.69
CA HIS A 722 -1.65 -10.91 1.21
C HIS A 722 -1.93 -10.48 -0.24
N LYS A 723 -1.25 -9.45 -0.76
CA LYS A 723 -1.41 -9.02 -2.17
C LYS A 723 -0.56 -9.82 -3.16
N GLY A 724 0.52 -10.44 -2.70
CA GLY A 724 1.39 -11.27 -3.54
C GLY A 724 0.79 -12.63 -3.96
N MET A 725 -0.25 -13.10 -3.28
CA MET A 725 -0.98 -14.32 -3.67
C MET A 725 -2.07 -14.04 -4.71
N VAL A 726 -2.79 -12.92 -4.60
CA VAL A 726 -3.87 -12.56 -5.55
C VAL A 726 -3.34 -12.22 -6.96
N THR A 727 -2.13 -11.64 -7.08
CA THR A 727 -1.50 -11.40 -8.40
C THR A 727 -0.82 -12.63 -9.01
N ARG A 728 -0.55 -13.69 -8.22
CA ARG A 728 0.03 -14.95 -8.75
C ARG A 728 -1.01 -15.97 -9.18
N GLU A 729 -2.23 -15.90 -8.67
CA GLU A 729 -3.33 -16.73 -9.16
C GLU A 729 -3.86 -16.24 -10.52
N ALA A 730 -3.90 -14.93 -10.76
CA ALA A 730 -4.31 -14.35 -12.05
C ALA A 730 -3.33 -14.60 -13.22
N SER A 731 -2.10 -15.08 -12.95
CA SER A 731 -1.09 -15.38 -13.98
C SER A 731 -0.94 -16.87 -14.29
N LEU A 732 -1.72 -17.76 -13.64
CA LEU A 732 -1.74 -19.20 -13.93
C LEU A 732 -3.02 -19.67 -14.65
N GLU A 733 -4.03 -18.81 -14.84
CA GLU A 733 -5.29 -19.18 -15.53
C GLU A 733 -5.31 -18.80 -17.03
N GLY A 734 -4.23 -18.20 -17.57
CA GLY A 734 -4.15 -17.79 -18.97
C GLY A 734 -3.88 -18.91 -19.99
N TYR A 735 -3.62 -20.15 -19.56
CA TYR A 735 -3.20 -21.26 -20.44
C TYR A 735 -4.04 -22.56 -20.27
N GLN A 736 -5.24 -22.48 -19.69
CA GLN A 736 -6.12 -23.65 -19.53
C GLN A 736 -7.56 -23.46 -20.04
N LEU A 737 -7.84 -22.35 -20.75
CA LEU A 737 -9.19 -21.99 -21.22
C LEU A 737 -9.54 -22.54 -22.62
N LEU A 738 -9.13 -23.77 -22.94
CA LEU A 738 -9.52 -24.42 -24.20
C LEU A 738 -10.04 -25.85 -24.06
N ASN A 739 -10.24 -26.40 -22.85
CA ASN A 739 -10.61 -27.82 -22.73
C ASN A 739 -11.66 -28.19 -21.67
N ASP A 740 -12.44 -27.25 -21.11
CA ASP A 740 -13.38 -27.60 -20.02
C ASP A 740 -14.83 -27.09 -20.20
N ASP A 741 -15.27 -26.85 -21.43
CA ASP A 741 -16.64 -26.39 -21.75
C ASP A 741 -17.69 -27.50 -21.94
N VAL A 742 -17.49 -28.73 -21.42
CA VAL A 742 -18.45 -29.85 -21.63
C VAL A 742 -18.96 -30.55 -20.37
N VAL A 743 -18.47 -30.30 -19.15
CA VAL A 743 -18.79 -31.21 -18.00
C VAL A 743 -19.39 -30.57 -16.73
N ARG A 744 -19.75 -29.27 -16.70
CA ARG A 744 -20.49 -28.71 -15.53
C ARG A 744 -21.73 -27.91 -15.90
N ALA A 745 -22.69 -28.59 -16.52
CA ALA A 745 -24.09 -28.29 -16.36
C ALA A 745 -24.76 -29.55 -15.84
N VAL A 746 -24.90 -29.67 -14.51
CA VAL A 746 -25.87 -30.53 -13.78
C VAL A 746 -25.50 -30.48 -12.29
N ASN A 747 -26.47 -30.02 -11.49
CA ASN A 747 -26.55 -30.07 -10.01
C ASN A 747 -25.79 -29.01 -9.20
N THR A 748 -26.46 -27.90 -8.87
CA THR A 748 -27.00 -27.70 -7.51
C THR A 748 -27.95 -26.49 -7.44
N PRO A 749 -29.07 -26.57 -6.68
CA PRO A 749 -30.13 -25.57 -6.73
C PRO A 749 -29.97 -24.48 -5.66
N ASP A 750 -30.35 -23.25 -6.06
CA ASP A 750 -30.50 -22.07 -5.23
C ASP A 750 -31.36 -22.33 -3.98
N GLN A 751 -30.75 -22.25 -2.80
CA GLN A 751 -31.48 -22.07 -1.54
C GLN A 751 -31.63 -20.57 -1.28
N LYS A 752 -32.71 -20.00 -1.82
CA LYS A 752 -33.28 -18.73 -1.35
C LYS A 752 -33.88 -18.95 0.04
N SER A 753 -33.25 -18.44 1.09
CA SER A 753 -33.93 -18.16 2.35
C SER A 753 -34.70 -16.84 2.21
N PHE A 754 -36.01 -16.96 2.06
CA PHE A 754 -36.93 -15.89 2.41
C PHE A 754 -37.02 -15.82 3.94
N ILE A 755 -36.60 -14.70 4.50
CA ILE A 755 -37.09 -14.21 5.79
C ILE A 755 -37.86 -12.93 5.46
N GLU A 756 -39.17 -12.98 5.66
CA GLU A 756 -40.03 -11.81 5.77
C GLU A 756 -39.95 -11.26 7.20
N ASP A 757 -39.87 -9.93 7.28
CA ASP A 757 -40.23 -8.99 8.38
C ASP A 757 -39.21 -7.83 8.38
N ASP A 758 -39.53 -6.59 8.75
CA ASP A 758 -40.58 -5.64 8.38
C ASP A 758 -39.92 -4.24 8.57
N ASP A 759 -40.42 -3.21 7.88
CA ASP A 759 -40.10 -1.77 8.08
C ASP A 759 -38.62 -1.32 8.12
N GLY A 760 -38.04 -1.13 6.93
CA GLY A 760 -36.78 -0.41 6.73
C GLY A 760 -36.81 0.51 5.51
N CYS A 761 -36.56 1.80 5.71
CA CYS A 761 -36.48 2.86 4.69
C CYS A 761 -35.78 2.40 3.39
N CYS A 762 -36.30 2.80 2.23
CA CYS A 762 -35.78 2.47 0.88
C CYS A 762 -34.25 2.65 0.76
N CYS A 763 -33.69 3.64 1.48
CA CYS A 763 -32.25 3.89 1.57
C CYS A 763 -31.46 2.67 2.11
N THR A 764 -31.99 1.94 3.10
CA THR A 764 -31.31 0.81 3.74
C THR A 764 -31.24 -0.41 2.81
N LYS A 765 -32.30 -0.66 2.02
CA LYS A 765 -32.33 -1.71 0.98
C LYS A 765 -31.36 -1.40 -0.16
N LEU A 766 -31.22 -0.13 -0.53
CA LEU A 766 -30.28 0.32 -1.57
C LEU A 766 -28.82 0.29 -1.08
N ILE A 767 -28.56 0.37 0.24
CA ILE A 767 -27.21 0.29 0.82
C ILE A 767 -26.72 -1.17 0.92
N THR A 768 -27.58 -2.16 1.09
CA THR A 768 -27.19 -3.54 1.49
C THR A 768 -27.04 -4.55 0.35
N ARG A 769 -27.60 -4.30 -0.85
CA ARG A 769 -27.53 -5.23 -1.99
C ARG A 769 -26.23 -5.06 -2.81
N ASN A 770 -25.57 -6.17 -3.16
CA ASN A 770 -24.37 -6.26 -4.03
C ASN A 770 -23.16 -5.37 -3.63
N GLN A 771 -22.87 -5.23 -2.33
CA GLN A 771 -21.69 -4.47 -1.86
C GLN A 771 -20.37 -5.09 -2.35
N LEU A 772 -19.38 -4.25 -2.66
CA LEU A 772 -18.00 -4.70 -2.88
C LEU A 772 -17.48 -5.42 -1.61
N GLY A 773 -17.06 -6.67 -1.76
CA GLY A 773 -16.61 -7.52 -0.65
C GLY A 773 -15.13 -7.34 -0.32
N MET A 774 -14.28 -7.21 -1.34
CA MET A 774 -12.83 -7.02 -1.21
C MET A 774 -12.31 -5.94 -2.18
N LEU A 775 -11.30 -5.20 -1.74
CA LEU A 775 -10.63 -4.18 -2.55
C LEU A 775 -9.56 -4.81 -3.45
N GLY A 776 -9.44 -4.33 -4.68
CA GLY A 776 -8.41 -4.74 -5.64
C GLY A 776 -8.77 -5.98 -6.47
N GLU A 777 -9.98 -6.52 -6.33
CA GLU A 777 -10.48 -7.60 -7.20
C GLU A 777 -10.56 -7.13 -8.66
N GLU A 778 -10.10 -7.98 -9.58
CA GLU A 778 -10.18 -7.69 -11.01
C GLU A 778 -11.63 -7.76 -11.48
N HIS A 779 -12.09 -6.67 -12.09
CA HIS A 779 -13.43 -6.58 -12.65
C HIS A 779 -13.34 -6.53 -14.17
N PRO A 780 -13.75 -7.61 -14.88
CA PRO A 780 -13.90 -7.55 -16.32
C PRO A 780 -15.04 -6.58 -16.69
N LEU A 781 -15.04 -6.11 -17.93
CA LEU A 781 -15.96 -5.08 -18.42
C LEU A 781 -17.45 -5.38 -18.12
N SER A 782 -17.89 -6.62 -18.34
CA SER A 782 -19.28 -7.05 -18.09
C SER A 782 -19.66 -6.91 -16.62
N LEU A 783 -18.77 -7.33 -15.71
CA LEU A 783 -18.99 -7.23 -14.28
C LEU A 783 -18.96 -5.75 -13.82
N LEU A 784 -18.06 -4.94 -14.37
CA LEU A 784 -17.97 -3.51 -14.07
C LEU A 784 -19.31 -2.78 -14.35
N LEU A 785 -19.87 -3.00 -15.55
CA LEU A 785 -21.09 -2.32 -15.98
C LEU A 785 -22.35 -2.81 -15.25
N CYS A 786 -22.34 -4.03 -14.70
CA CYS A 786 -23.44 -4.53 -13.87
C CYS A 786 -23.37 -4.06 -12.40
N ARG A 787 -22.27 -3.46 -11.95
CA ARG A 787 -22.08 -3.05 -10.55
C ARG A 787 -22.68 -1.69 -10.25
N SER A 788 -23.53 -1.63 -9.23
CA SER A 788 -24.09 -0.37 -8.72
C SER A 788 -23.03 0.59 -8.17
N ASP A 789 -21.96 0.05 -7.58
CA ASP A 789 -20.87 0.86 -7.00
C ASP A 789 -20.12 1.64 -8.09
N PHE A 790 -19.96 1.05 -9.29
CA PHE A 790 -19.40 1.75 -10.45
C PHE A 790 -20.30 2.88 -10.93
N TRP A 791 -21.62 2.68 -11.01
CA TRP A 791 -22.54 3.73 -11.44
C TRP A 791 -22.67 4.88 -10.43
N LEU A 792 -22.66 4.60 -9.12
CA LEU A 792 -22.59 5.65 -8.10
C LEU A 792 -21.31 6.48 -8.23
N TYR A 793 -20.19 5.81 -8.48
CA TYR A 793 -18.91 6.47 -8.74
C TYR A 793 -18.93 7.27 -10.06
N TYR A 794 -19.51 6.71 -11.11
CA TYR A 794 -19.68 7.36 -12.41
C TYR A 794 -20.53 8.63 -12.28
N ILE A 795 -21.67 8.57 -11.57
CA ILE A 795 -22.54 9.72 -11.29
C ILE A 795 -21.81 10.76 -10.44
N ALA A 796 -21.07 10.35 -9.42
CA ALA A 796 -20.30 11.26 -8.58
C ALA A 796 -19.25 12.04 -9.39
N TYR A 797 -18.56 11.37 -10.32
CA TYR A 797 -17.63 12.03 -11.23
C TYR A 797 -18.37 12.93 -12.24
N PHE A 798 -19.41 12.41 -12.89
CA PHE A 798 -20.20 13.10 -13.91
C PHE A 798 -20.84 14.39 -13.40
N CYS A 799 -21.48 14.33 -12.24
CA CYS A 799 -22.18 15.47 -11.63
C CYS A 799 -21.25 16.34 -10.77
N GLY A 800 -19.98 15.95 -10.59
CA GLY A 800 -19.04 16.66 -9.75
C GLY A 800 -17.80 17.13 -10.51
N GLY A 801 -16.88 16.19 -10.77
CA GLY A 801 -15.61 16.47 -11.43
C GLY A 801 -15.76 17.02 -12.86
N THR A 802 -16.72 16.52 -13.64
CA THR A 802 -16.91 16.99 -15.02
C THR A 802 -17.39 18.43 -15.08
N ILE A 803 -18.22 18.90 -14.14
CA ILE A 803 -18.71 20.29 -14.12
C ILE A 803 -17.55 21.27 -14.06
N GLY A 804 -16.51 20.99 -13.27
CA GLY A 804 -15.33 21.85 -13.19
C GLY A 804 -14.56 21.96 -14.51
N LEU A 805 -14.49 20.87 -15.28
CA LEU A 805 -13.88 20.87 -16.62
C LEU A 805 -14.72 21.67 -17.62
N VAL A 806 -16.05 21.52 -17.59
CA VAL A 806 -16.94 22.31 -18.47
C VAL A 806 -16.90 23.80 -18.12
N TYR A 807 -16.81 24.12 -16.82
CA TYR A 807 -16.56 25.49 -16.37
C TYR A 807 -15.27 26.06 -16.96
N SER A 808 -14.17 25.30 -16.92
CA SER A 808 -12.89 25.71 -17.53
C SER A 808 -13.01 25.96 -19.03
N ASN A 809 -13.73 25.10 -19.76
CA ASN A 809 -13.92 25.24 -21.20
C ASN A 809 -14.73 26.50 -21.57
N ASN A 810 -15.63 26.95 -20.70
CA ASN A 810 -16.47 28.13 -20.91
C ASN A 810 -15.95 29.39 -20.19
N LEU A 811 -14.82 29.31 -19.49
CA LEU A 811 -14.32 30.37 -18.62
C LEU A 811 -14.15 31.70 -19.35
N GLY A 812 -13.66 31.68 -20.60
CA GLY A 812 -13.53 32.89 -21.42
C GLY A 812 -14.86 33.59 -21.68
N GLN A 813 -15.93 32.84 -22.00
CA GLN A 813 -17.27 33.41 -22.22
C GLN A 813 -17.90 33.89 -20.92
N ILE A 814 -17.71 33.16 -19.82
CA ILE A 814 -18.18 33.56 -18.48
C ILE A 814 -17.56 34.92 -18.12
N VAL A 815 -16.24 35.04 -18.24
CA VAL A 815 -15.50 36.28 -17.93
C VAL A 815 -15.92 37.44 -18.84
N GLN A 816 -16.09 37.17 -20.12
CA GLN A 816 -16.54 38.17 -21.09
C GLN A 816 -17.96 38.66 -20.78
N SER A 817 -18.89 37.77 -20.44
CA SER A 817 -20.28 38.13 -20.12
C SER A 817 -20.39 39.06 -18.90
N LEU A 818 -19.46 38.96 -17.95
CA LEU A 818 -19.40 39.83 -16.78
C LEU A 818 -18.67 41.16 -17.03
N GLY A 819 -18.23 41.42 -18.27
CA GLY A 819 -17.50 42.64 -18.63
C GLY A 819 -16.05 42.68 -18.13
N GLN A 820 -15.46 41.53 -17.78
CA GLN A 820 -14.12 41.41 -17.19
C GLN A 820 -13.10 40.79 -18.14
N SER A 821 -13.24 41.01 -19.46
CA SER A 821 -12.43 40.34 -20.49
C SER A 821 -10.90 40.47 -20.30
N SER A 822 -10.43 41.55 -19.67
CA SER A 822 -9.01 41.77 -19.34
C SER A 822 -8.44 40.72 -18.38
N GLU A 823 -9.27 40.10 -17.53
CA GLU A 823 -8.84 39.14 -16.51
C GLU A 823 -8.88 37.67 -16.98
N THR A 824 -9.27 37.42 -18.24
CA THR A 824 -9.43 36.05 -18.78
C THR A 824 -8.16 35.21 -18.59
N THR A 825 -7.01 35.77 -18.95
CA THR A 825 -5.70 35.09 -18.82
C THR A 825 -5.35 34.81 -17.36
N THR A 826 -5.65 35.74 -16.46
CA THR A 826 -5.45 35.60 -15.01
C THR A 826 -6.27 34.43 -14.46
N LEU A 827 -7.54 34.33 -14.83
CA LEU A 827 -8.44 33.29 -14.32
C LEU A 827 -8.15 31.91 -14.91
N VAL A 828 -7.82 31.82 -16.19
CA VAL A 828 -7.40 30.54 -16.81
C VAL A 828 -6.13 30.03 -16.13
N THR A 829 -5.17 30.92 -15.86
CA THR A 829 -3.96 30.59 -15.11
C THR A 829 -4.30 30.12 -13.71
N LEU A 830 -5.15 30.85 -12.99
CA LEU A 830 -5.59 30.49 -11.64
C LEU A 830 -6.22 29.10 -11.59
N TYR A 831 -7.14 28.80 -12.51
CA TYR A 831 -7.76 27.47 -12.62
C TYR A 831 -6.70 26.37 -12.82
N SER A 832 -5.80 26.55 -13.81
CA SER A 832 -4.76 25.54 -14.12
C SER A 832 -3.82 25.29 -12.94
N SER A 833 -3.42 26.35 -12.23
CA SER A 833 -2.55 26.28 -11.06
C SER A 833 -3.21 25.57 -9.88
N PHE A 834 -4.46 25.93 -9.56
CA PHE A 834 -5.19 25.24 -8.49
C PHE A 834 -5.53 23.80 -8.87
N SER A 835 -5.75 23.50 -10.14
CA SER A 835 -5.89 22.13 -10.65
C SER A 835 -4.61 21.31 -10.46
N PHE A 836 -3.44 21.90 -10.72
CA PHE A 836 -2.14 21.29 -10.41
C PHE A 836 -2.02 20.92 -8.93
N PHE A 837 -2.25 21.88 -8.04
CA PHE A 837 -2.17 21.64 -6.60
C PHE A 837 -3.23 20.62 -6.13
N GLY A 838 -4.44 20.67 -6.69
CA GLY A 838 -5.49 19.71 -6.42
C GLY A 838 -5.06 18.28 -6.74
N ARG A 839 -4.47 18.07 -7.93
CA ARG A 839 -3.92 16.77 -8.34
C ARG A 839 -2.85 16.27 -7.38
N LEU A 840 -1.99 17.15 -6.90
CA LEU A 840 -0.93 16.81 -5.95
C LEU A 840 -1.48 16.46 -4.56
N LEU A 841 -2.48 17.21 -4.08
CA LEU A 841 -3.17 16.96 -2.80
C LEU A 841 -3.89 15.60 -2.77
N SER A 842 -4.16 14.98 -3.92
CA SER A 842 -4.73 13.63 -3.95
C SER A 842 -3.83 12.54 -3.33
N ALA A 843 -2.54 12.83 -3.09
CA ALA A 843 -1.63 11.97 -2.31
C ALA A 843 -1.80 12.09 -0.78
N THR A 844 -2.39 13.18 -0.29
CA THR A 844 -2.55 13.44 1.15
C THR A 844 -3.22 12.29 1.93
N PRO A 845 -4.26 11.60 1.40
CA PRO A 845 -4.87 10.44 2.07
C PRO A 845 -3.86 9.35 2.45
N ASP A 846 -2.80 9.17 1.66
CA ASP A 846 -1.79 8.13 1.90
C ASP A 846 -0.75 8.57 2.95
N TYR A 847 -0.46 9.88 3.05
CA TYR A 847 0.42 10.42 4.09
C TYR A 847 -0.25 10.51 5.48
N ILE A 848 -1.55 10.78 5.53
CA ILE A 848 -2.29 10.99 6.79
C ILE A 848 -2.92 9.70 7.31
N ARG A 849 -2.89 8.61 6.53
CA ARG A 849 -3.52 7.32 6.86
C ARG A 849 -3.20 6.81 8.28
N ALA A 850 -1.97 7.02 8.75
CA ALA A 850 -1.52 6.59 10.08
C ALA A 850 -2.18 7.35 11.25
N LYS A 851 -2.60 8.61 11.04
CA LYS A 851 -3.24 9.44 12.09
C LYS A 851 -4.76 9.43 11.98
N VAL A 852 -5.27 9.43 10.75
CA VAL A 852 -6.70 9.45 10.46
C VAL A 852 -6.97 8.46 9.34
N TYR A 853 -7.48 7.29 9.71
CA TYR A 853 -7.94 6.33 8.71
C TYR A 853 -9.28 6.81 8.13
N PHE A 854 -9.27 7.12 6.84
CA PHE A 854 -10.46 7.51 6.10
C PHE A 854 -10.44 6.92 4.69
N ALA A 855 -11.53 6.27 4.28
CA ALA A 855 -11.61 5.60 2.99
C ALA A 855 -11.39 6.59 1.84
N ARG A 856 -10.75 6.14 0.76
CA ARG A 856 -10.43 7.02 -0.39
C ARG A 856 -11.68 7.54 -1.09
N THR A 857 -12.77 6.77 -1.09
CA THR A 857 -14.11 7.20 -1.52
C THR A 857 -14.69 8.32 -0.64
N GLY A 858 -14.29 8.38 0.63
CA GLY A 858 -14.62 9.49 1.53
C GLY A 858 -13.84 10.75 1.17
N TRP A 859 -12.54 10.64 0.87
CA TRP A 859 -11.74 11.75 0.38
C TRP A 859 -12.25 12.32 -0.95
N LEU A 860 -12.81 11.48 -1.83
CA LEU A 860 -13.52 11.93 -3.02
C LEU A 860 -14.72 12.82 -2.68
N ALA A 861 -15.51 12.46 -1.66
CA ALA A 861 -16.64 13.28 -1.19
C ALA A 861 -16.17 14.63 -0.62
N VAL A 862 -15.10 14.63 0.18
CA VAL A 862 -14.50 15.86 0.71
C VAL A 862 -13.99 16.75 -0.42
N ALA A 863 -13.40 16.16 -1.46
CA ALA A 863 -12.89 16.90 -2.61
C ALA A 863 -13.98 17.48 -3.51
N LEU A 864 -15.23 17.01 -3.42
CA LEU A 864 -16.37 17.56 -4.17
C LEU A 864 -16.96 18.83 -3.52
N LEU A 865 -16.80 18.99 -2.20
CA LEU A 865 -17.34 20.15 -1.45
C LEU A 865 -16.92 21.52 -2.02
N PRO A 866 -15.63 21.77 -2.38
CA PRO A 866 -15.22 23.08 -2.88
C PRO A 866 -15.92 23.47 -4.17
N THR A 867 -16.19 22.53 -5.09
CA THR A 867 -16.92 22.82 -6.34
C THR A 867 -18.36 23.23 -6.05
N THR A 868 -19.05 22.54 -5.15
CA THR A 868 -20.42 22.89 -4.76
C THR A 868 -20.47 24.28 -4.13
N ILE A 869 -19.57 24.58 -3.19
CA ILE A 869 -19.48 25.89 -2.54
C ILE A 869 -19.19 26.98 -3.58
N ALA A 870 -18.26 26.73 -4.50
CA ALA A 870 -17.88 27.68 -5.53
C ALA A 870 -19.03 28.01 -6.49
N LEU A 871 -19.79 27.01 -6.96
CA LEU A 871 -20.90 27.24 -7.89
C LEU A 871 -22.02 28.06 -7.24
N PHE A 872 -22.35 27.82 -5.97
CA PHE A 872 -23.32 28.65 -5.23
C PHE A 872 -22.76 30.05 -4.90
N LEU A 873 -21.45 30.18 -4.69
CA LEU A 873 -20.79 31.47 -4.53
C LEU A 873 -20.89 32.31 -5.82
N LEU A 874 -20.62 31.70 -6.99
CA LEU A 874 -20.75 32.33 -8.31
C LEU A 874 -22.21 32.65 -8.65
N ALA A 875 -23.14 31.79 -8.23
CA ALA A 875 -24.58 32.05 -8.39
C ALA A 875 -25.05 33.21 -7.49
N SER A 876 -24.43 33.44 -6.33
CA SER A 876 -24.84 34.48 -5.37
C SER A 876 -24.10 35.81 -5.51
N SER A 877 -22.89 35.83 -6.08
CA SER A 877 -22.08 37.03 -6.30
C SER A 877 -21.47 37.09 -7.70
N GLY A 878 -21.60 38.24 -8.36
CA GLY A 878 -20.92 38.54 -9.64
C GLY A 878 -19.61 39.32 -9.48
N SER A 879 -19.06 39.44 -8.27
CA SER A 879 -17.84 40.21 -8.02
C SER A 879 -16.60 39.51 -8.58
N LEU A 880 -15.58 40.28 -8.99
CA LEU A 880 -14.30 39.74 -9.47
C LEU A 880 -13.64 38.83 -8.41
N ALA A 881 -13.71 39.22 -7.14
CA ALA A 881 -13.16 38.42 -6.04
C ALA A 881 -13.89 37.07 -5.86
N ALA A 882 -15.22 37.05 -6.00
CA ALA A 882 -15.99 35.80 -5.97
C ALA A 882 -15.66 34.92 -7.19
N LEU A 883 -15.44 35.52 -8.35
CA LEU A 883 -15.05 34.82 -9.57
C LEU A 883 -13.65 34.19 -9.45
N GLN A 884 -12.68 34.91 -8.90
CA GLN A 884 -11.34 34.40 -8.61
C GLN A 884 -11.38 33.28 -7.56
N ALA A 885 -12.06 33.49 -6.44
CA ALA A 885 -12.19 32.49 -5.38
C ALA A 885 -12.92 31.22 -5.88
N GLY A 886 -14.02 31.38 -6.62
CA GLY A 886 -14.77 30.27 -7.22
C GLY A 886 -13.91 29.49 -8.21
N THR A 887 -13.20 30.19 -9.10
CA THR A 887 -12.29 29.56 -10.08
C THR A 887 -11.18 28.75 -9.39
N ALA A 888 -10.58 29.28 -8.32
CA ALA A 888 -9.56 28.59 -7.55
C ALA A 888 -10.11 27.32 -6.87
N LEU A 889 -11.29 27.39 -6.25
CA LEU A 889 -11.94 26.25 -5.59
C LEU A 889 -12.34 25.15 -6.58
N ILE A 890 -12.93 25.52 -7.73
CA ILE A 890 -13.29 24.57 -8.79
C ILE A 890 -12.03 23.93 -9.39
N GLY A 891 -10.97 24.71 -9.61
CA GLY A 891 -9.66 24.20 -10.04
C GLY A 891 -9.11 23.16 -9.07
N LEU A 892 -9.07 23.49 -7.78
CA LEU A 892 -8.56 22.60 -6.72
C LEU A 892 -9.33 21.28 -6.64
N SER A 893 -10.67 21.36 -6.65
CA SER A 893 -11.56 20.21 -6.58
C SER A 893 -11.47 19.32 -7.82
N SER A 894 -11.57 19.90 -9.02
CA SER A 894 -11.48 19.14 -10.28
C SER A 894 -10.12 18.47 -10.45
N GLY A 895 -9.03 19.14 -10.06
CA GLY A 895 -7.70 18.58 -10.04
C GLY A 895 -7.58 17.37 -9.11
N PHE A 896 -8.07 17.49 -7.88
CA PHE A 896 -8.07 16.39 -6.92
C PHE A 896 -8.87 15.19 -7.45
N ILE A 897 -10.09 15.43 -7.94
CA ILE A 897 -10.97 14.38 -8.46
C ILE A 897 -10.32 13.64 -9.63
N PHE A 898 -9.68 14.37 -10.55
CA PHE A 898 -9.01 13.78 -11.71
C PHE A 898 -7.90 12.79 -11.29
N ALA A 899 -7.02 13.19 -10.38
CA ALA A 899 -5.93 12.32 -9.92
C ALA A 899 -6.41 11.20 -8.98
N ALA A 900 -7.33 11.50 -8.06
CA ALA A 900 -7.92 10.51 -7.16
C ALA A 900 -8.70 9.44 -7.93
N ALA A 901 -9.34 9.79 -9.05
CA ALA A 901 -10.14 8.86 -9.82
C ALA A 901 -9.34 7.68 -10.40
N VAL A 902 -8.11 7.92 -10.89
CA VAL A 902 -7.24 6.84 -11.37
C VAL A 902 -6.92 5.88 -10.23
N SER A 903 -6.58 6.43 -9.06
CA SER A 903 -6.24 5.64 -7.86
C SER A 903 -7.43 4.84 -7.35
N ILE A 904 -8.62 5.45 -7.24
CA ILE A 904 -9.87 4.81 -6.83
C ILE A 904 -10.27 3.72 -7.82
N THR A 905 -10.15 3.98 -9.12
CA THR A 905 -10.47 2.97 -10.16
C THR A 905 -9.57 1.74 -10.02
N SER A 906 -8.26 1.95 -9.83
CA SER A 906 -7.30 0.85 -9.63
C SER A 906 -7.51 0.06 -8.33
N GLU A 907 -8.15 0.68 -7.33
CA GLU A 907 -8.38 0.11 -6.01
C GLU A 907 -9.73 -0.61 -5.91
N LEU A 908 -10.79 -0.07 -6.53
CA LEU A 908 -12.11 -0.68 -6.53
C LEU A 908 -12.28 -1.74 -7.62
N PHE A 909 -11.66 -1.56 -8.79
CA PHE A 909 -11.94 -2.36 -9.99
C PHE A 909 -10.71 -3.06 -10.59
N GLY A 910 -9.68 -3.25 -9.78
CA GLY A 910 -8.48 -4.01 -10.15
C GLY A 910 -7.35 -3.18 -10.79
N PRO A 911 -6.07 -3.41 -10.43
CA PRO A 911 -4.93 -2.70 -11.00
C PRO A 911 -4.58 -3.12 -12.43
N ASN A 912 -4.88 -4.35 -12.87
CA ASN A 912 -4.52 -4.80 -14.22
C ASN A 912 -5.52 -4.32 -15.26
N SER A 913 -6.80 -4.29 -14.91
CA SER A 913 -7.90 -3.82 -15.78
C SER A 913 -8.09 -2.30 -15.79
N VAL A 914 -7.25 -1.56 -15.05
CA VAL A 914 -7.36 -0.10 -14.87
C VAL A 914 -7.35 0.67 -16.18
N GLY A 915 -6.58 0.21 -17.19
CA GLY A 915 -6.46 0.89 -18.48
C GLY A 915 -7.78 0.92 -19.26
N VAL A 916 -8.65 -0.07 -19.10
CA VAL A 916 -9.99 -0.09 -19.71
C VAL A 916 -10.99 0.57 -18.77
N ASN A 917 -11.02 0.15 -17.50
CA ASN A 917 -12.01 0.59 -16.52
C ASN A 917 -11.97 2.10 -16.27
N HIS A 918 -10.77 2.70 -16.20
CA HIS A 918 -10.62 4.14 -16.02
C HIS A 918 -11.04 4.92 -17.26
N ASN A 919 -10.71 4.44 -18.45
CA ASN A 919 -11.09 5.12 -19.68
C ASN A 919 -12.60 5.09 -19.93
N ILE A 920 -13.31 4.05 -19.47
CA ILE A 920 -14.78 4.04 -19.45
C ILE A 920 -15.31 5.10 -18.51
N LEU A 921 -14.74 5.26 -17.31
CA LEU A 921 -15.13 6.35 -16.40
C LEU A 921 -14.90 7.73 -17.04
N ILE A 922 -13.77 7.92 -17.74
CA ILE A 922 -13.39 9.20 -18.36
C ILE A 922 -14.33 9.62 -19.50
N THR A 923 -15.15 8.71 -20.05
CA THR A 923 -16.23 9.06 -20.99
C THR A 923 -17.22 10.08 -20.41
N ASN A 924 -17.27 10.23 -19.09
CA ASN A 924 -18.00 11.31 -18.42
C ASN A 924 -17.63 12.70 -18.92
N ILE A 925 -16.37 12.94 -19.26
CA ILE A 925 -15.87 14.26 -19.68
C ILE A 925 -16.55 14.70 -20.99
N PRO A 926 -16.45 13.95 -22.10
CA PRO A 926 -17.11 14.34 -23.35
C PRO A 926 -18.63 14.37 -23.23
N ILE A 927 -19.25 13.42 -22.52
CA ILE A 927 -20.71 13.43 -22.31
C ILE A 927 -21.12 14.70 -21.54
N GLY A 928 -20.39 15.08 -20.50
CA GLY A 928 -20.71 16.26 -19.73
C GLY A 928 -20.39 17.56 -20.47
N SER A 929 -19.33 17.59 -21.28
CA SER A 929 -19.00 18.72 -22.15
C SER A 929 -20.13 18.99 -23.16
N LEU A 930 -20.73 17.92 -23.71
CA LEU A 930 -21.92 18.02 -24.57
C LEU A 930 -23.15 18.47 -23.78
N VAL A 931 -23.51 17.77 -22.69
CA VAL A 931 -24.75 18.02 -21.94
C VAL A 931 -24.72 19.38 -21.22
N TYR A 932 -23.71 19.62 -20.39
CA TYR A 932 -23.61 20.84 -19.58
C TYR A 932 -23.20 22.05 -20.43
N GLY A 933 -22.35 21.85 -21.45
CA GLY A 933 -21.99 22.89 -22.39
C GLY A 933 -23.20 23.35 -23.21
N PHE A 934 -24.03 22.41 -23.70
CA PHE A 934 -25.27 22.74 -24.40
C PHE A 934 -26.28 23.46 -23.49
N LEU A 935 -26.46 22.99 -22.25
CA LEU A 935 -27.33 23.66 -21.27
C LEU A 935 -26.86 25.10 -21.00
N ALA A 936 -25.55 25.31 -20.82
CA ALA A 936 -24.99 26.65 -20.63
C ALA A 936 -25.22 27.55 -21.85
N ALA A 937 -25.06 27.01 -23.06
CA ALA A 937 -25.30 27.74 -24.31
C ALA A 937 -26.76 28.16 -24.46
N LEU A 938 -27.72 27.27 -24.15
CA LEU A 938 -29.16 27.60 -24.20
C LEU A 938 -29.52 28.76 -23.26
N VAL A 939 -28.99 28.75 -22.03
CA VAL A 939 -29.21 29.85 -21.07
C VAL A 939 -28.59 31.14 -21.62
N TYR A 940 -27.35 31.08 -22.10
CA TYR A 940 -26.64 32.24 -22.65
C TYR A 940 -27.40 32.87 -23.83
N GLU A 941 -27.89 32.06 -24.77
CA GLU A 941 -28.64 32.53 -25.94
C GLU A 941 -29.99 33.13 -25.55
N SER A 942 -30.70 32.53 -24.57
CA SER A 942 -32.01 33.01 -24.12
C SER A 942 -31.98 34.43 -23.52
N HIS A 943 -30.82 34.85 -23.01
CA HIS A 943 -30.60 36.17 -22.44
C HIS A 943 -29.82 37.13 -23.37
N SER A 944 -29.47 36.67 -24.57
CA SER A 944 -28.87 37.53 -25.60
C SER A 944 -29.95 38.42 -26.23
N VAL A 945 -29.74 39.73 -26.29
CA VAL A 945 -30.73 40.68 -26.82
C VAL A 945 -30.86 40.47 -28.34
N ALA A 946 -32.05 40.09 -28.81
CA ALA A 946 -32.34 39.91 -30.23
C ALA A 946 -32.22 41.24 -31.02
N GLY A 947 -30.99 41.61 -31.38
CA GLY A 947 -30.67 42.76 -32.23
C GLY A 947 -29.95 42.32 -33.50
N SER A 948 -30.64 42.43 -34.64
CA SER A 948 -30.19 42.30 -36.04
C SER A 948 -29.30 41.09 -36.43
N LYS A 949 -29.77 40.34 -37.42
CA LYS A 949 -29.26 39.06 -37.97
C LYS A 949 -27.82 39.06 -38.55
N THR A 950 -26.96 40.03 -38.27
CA THR A 950 -25.66 40.16 -38.97
C THR A 950 -24.42 40.36 -38.10
N GLU A 951 -24.52 40.46 -36.78
CA GLU A 951 -23.34 40.41 -35.89
C GLU A 951 -23.61 39.49 -34.70
N SER A 952 -22.61 38.72 -34.28
CA SER A 952 -22.73 37.76 -33.17
C SER A 952 -23.15 38.50 -31.89
N VAL A 953 -24.42 38.36 -31.50
CA VAL A 953 -24.98 38.97 -30.29
C VAL A 953 -24.26 38.36 -29.08
N ILE A 954 -23.52 39.19 -28.34
CA ILE A 954 -22.83 38.80 -27.10
C ILE A 954 -23.79 39.05 -25.94
N CYS A 955 -24.09 38.03 -25.13
CA CYS A 955 -24.84 38.19 -23.90
C CYS A 955 -23.94 38.86 -22.85
N MET A 956 -24.44 39.95 -22.26
CA MET A 956 -23.76 40.74 -21.24
C MET A 956 -24.61 40.82 -19.97
N GLY A 957 -23.95 40.71 -18.82
CA GLY A 957 -24.59 40.74 -17.52
C GLY A 957 -24.55 39.39 -16.80
N ARG A 958 -24.90 39.42 -15.52
CA ARG A 958 -24.87 38.24 -14.64
C ARG A 958 -25.92 37.20 -15.04
N ASP A 959 -27.03 37.63 -15.61
CA ASP A 959 -28.16 36.77 -15.96
C ASP A 959 -27.78 35.73 -17.05
N CYS A 960 -26.76 36.01 -17.87
CA CYS A 960 -26.26 35.10 -18.91
C CYS A 960 -25.78 33.74 -18.38
N TYR A 961 -25.29 33.68 -17.14
CA TYR A 961 -24.79 32.43 -16.53
C TYR A 961 -25.39 32.15 -15.14
N LEU A 962 -26.22 33.05 -14.60
CA LEU A 962 -26.82 32.89 -13.27
C LEU A 962 -27.56 31.55 -13.15
N LEU A 963 -28.48 31.28 -14.08
CA LEU A 963 -29.27 30.05 -14.09
C LEU A 963 -28.36 28.82 -14.31
N THR A 964 -27.34 28.94 -15.16
CA THR A 964 -26.33 27.90 -15.38
C THR A 964 -25.60 27.53 -14.08
N PHE A 965 -25.15 28.51 -13.30
CA PHE A 965 -24.48 28.26 -12.02
C PHE A 965 -25.40 27.61 -10.98
N VAL A 966 -26.69 27.97 -10.95
CA VAL A 966 -27.68 27.32 -10.09
C VAL A 966 -27.87 25.85 -10.48
N TRP A 967 -28.08 25.56 -11.76
CA TRP A 967 -28.21 24.18 -12.25
C TRP A 967 -26.97 23.34 -11.98
N TRP A 968 -25.79 23.87 -12.29
CA TRP A 968 -24.52 23.20 -12.01
C TRP A 968 -24.30 23.00 -10.51
N GLY A 969 -24.68 23.98 -9.67
CA GLY A 969 -24.67 23.86 -8.21
C GLY A 969 -25.55 22.71 -7.72
N CYS A 970 -26.80 22.63 -8.17
CA CYS A 970 -27.73 21.54 -7.84
C CYS A 970 -27.20 20.16 -8.29
N LEU A 971 -26.67 20.07 -9.52
CA LEU A 971 -26.05 18.83 -10.01
C LEU A 971 -24.83 18.43 -9.15
N SER A 972 -24.01 19.39 -8.73
CA SER A 972 -22.87 19.11 -7.84
C SER A 972 -23.29 18.54 -6.49
N VAL A 973 -24.45 18.96 -5.96
CA VAL A 973 -25.02 18.37 -4.73
C VAL A 973 -25.42 16.92 -4.96
N ILE A 974 -25.97 16.57 -6.13
CA ILE A 974 -26.26 15.18 -6.51
C ILE A 974 -24.96 14.36 -6.58
N GLY A 975 -23.90 14.93 -7.18
CA GLY A 975 -22.57 14.30 -7.21
C GLY A 975 -22.01 14.04 -5.82
N LEU A 976 -22.10 15.02 -4.91
CA LEU A 976 -21.69 14.90 -3.52
C LEU A 976 -22.50 13.81 -2.78
N ALA A 977 -23.83 13.82 -2.92
CA ALA A 977 -24.70 12.82 -2.31
C ALA A 977 -24.36 11.40 -2.81
N SER A 978 -24.16 11.23 -4.12
CA SER A 978 -23.73 9.95 -4.71
C SER A 978 -22.39 9.49 -4.16
N SER A 979 -21.42 10.40 -4.01
CA SER A 979 -20.11 10.09 -3.42
C SER A 979 -20.20 9.69 -1.95
N VAL A 980 -21.09 10.31 -1.17
CA VAL A 980 -21.35 9.92 0.23
C VAL A 980 -21.98 8.54 0.31
N VAL A 981 -22.95 8.23 -0.56
CA VAL A 981 -23.54 6.87 -0.65
C VAL A 981 -22.48 5.84 -1.03
N LEU A 982 -21.61 6.14 -2.00
CA LEU A 982 -20.49 5.28 -2.38
C LEU A 982 -19.52 5.06 -1.20
N PHE A 983 -19.19 6.11 -0.45
CA PHE A 983 -18.37 6.01 0.75
C PHE A 983 -19.02 5.09 1.79
N LEU A 984 -20.32 5.26 2.08
CA LEU A 984 -21.03 4.42 3.05
C LEU A 984 -21.08 2.94 2.62
N ARG A 985 -21.27 2.67 1.32
CA ARG A 985 -21.27 1.31 0.76
C ARG A 985 -19.89 0.65 0.78
N THR A 986 -18.83 1.41 0.48
CA THR A 986 -17.45 0.89 0.44
C THR A 986 -16.76 0.88 1.81
N ARG A 987 -17.30 1.60 2.81
CA ARG A 987 -16.72 1.71 4.17
C ARG A 987 -16.40 0.36 4.79
N ARG A 988 -17.29 -0.63 4.66
CA ARG A 988 -17.08 -1.98 5.22
C ARG A 988 -15.90 -2.70 4.57
N ALA A 989 -15.76 -2.60 3.26
CA ALA A 989 -14.63 -3.19 2.52
C ALA A 989 -13.30 -2.55 2.94
N TYR A 990 -13.27 -1.22 3.06
CA TYR A 990 -12.12 -0.47 3.57
C TYR A 990 -11.80 -0.87 5.04
N GLN A 991 -12.80 -0.92 5.92
CA GLN A 991 -12.61 -1.32 7.32
C GLN A 991 -12.10 -2.74 7.47
N ARG A 992 -12.62 -3.71 6.71
CA ARG A 992 -12.10 -5.09 6.70
C ARG A 992 -10.66 -5.14 6.24
N PHE A 993 -10.35 -4.46 5.13
CA PHE A 993 -8.97 -4.37 4.63
C PHE A 993 -8.00 -3.81 5.68
N GLU A 994 -8.45 -2.83 6.48
CA GLU A 994 -7.64 -2.26 7.56
C GLU A 994 -7.58 -3.18 8.79
N GLN A 995 -8.66 -3.88 9.13
CA GLN A 995 -8.67 -4.88 10.20
C GLN A 995 -7.76 -6.06 9.87
N ASP A 996 -7.86 -6.63 8.67
CA ASP A 996 -6.99 -7.70 8.19
C ASP A 996 -5.52 -7.28 8.22
N ARG A 997 -5.24 -6.00 7.92
CA ARG A 997 -3.90 -5.41 8.07
C ARG A 997 -3.43 -5.40 9.52
N ILE A 998 -4.26 -4.90 10.44
CA ILE A 998 -3.92 -4.79 11.87
C ILE A 998 -3.78 -6.19 12.50
N THR A 999 -4.67 -7.12 12.17
CA THR A 999 -4.64 -8.49 12.67
C THR A 999 -3.43 -9.25 12.13
N SER A 1000 -3.04 -9.03 10.87
CA SER A 1000 -1.79 -9.57 10.34
C SER A 1000 -0.59 -9.03 11.13
N SER A 1001 -0.53 -7.71 11.36
CA SER A 1001 0.58 -7.10 12.13
C SER A 1001 0.71 -7.58 13.58
N MET A 1002 -0.37 -8.10 14.18
CA MET A 1002 -0.35 -8.66 15.54
C MET A 1002 -0.05 -10.16 15.60
N LEU A 1003 -0.12 -10.88 14.47
CA LEU A 1003 0.12 -12.33 14.40
C LEU A 1003 1.59 -12.68 14.19
N TYR A 1004 2.41 -11.71 13.80
CA TYR A 1004 3.86 -11.88 13.59
C TYR A 1004 4.73 -10.99 14.49
N SER A 1005 4.11 -10.14 15.32
CA SER A 1005 4.73 -9.56 16.53
C SER A 1005 4.56 -10.52 17.70
#